data_AF-A0A9P0VYE3-F1
#
_entry.id   AF-A0A9P0VYE3-F1
#
_cell.length_a   1.000
_cell.length_b   1.000
_cell.length_c   1.000
_cell.angle_alpha   90.00
_cell.angle_beta   90.00
_cell.angle_gamma   90.00
#
_symmetry.space_group_name_H-M   'P 1'
#
loop_
_entity.id
_entity.type
_entity.pdbx_description
1 polymer ?
#
loop_
_entity_poly.entity_id
_entity_poly.type
_entity_poly.pdbx_seq_one_letter_code
_entity_poly.pdbx_strand_id
1 'polypeptide(L)'
;MTSSIDRASINNESVENLIEILSSIFTSNNLLVLTSQLSKLIDYLTPFSRLKECGKFQKSVWLESFDQWKEVVGTYDGLIVVVDDTEVDVLESLVSSVKCKLYIVVKNLSRSSVYKLNKAFKISSSSQLKTIVDVPTGSKSLKLSPSIRLFNWDVNPICITSSVKEASGANAAVAAANNETDVDSDILLSLELPFGGLQSYFNQPIEQISKLSNAFISLLKISPQLNGTGKMFKLKNIYAKGDHSSLMVKILQDEKIPDFLNSQLSSLEQQFYLSKLKGNTDLVILERNLDIASVAFNQLNYQGLIDDLFEISLNTVEVGENKQRYTLNDELYSDLKHLNFASIGLKLNHLARAIQSEYSKKDSIQSIQEIRSLVNNLGPLSNKQELVKKHTELSEIVLNYIKFGNVSSNPVLTNFNVVDEYEKFLEFQNDIFDLDYKQHILKLKEFITKCFSDRVILLSLILISNFNDGIKERDFDQILEELIQNFGIDIKFTIDNLVKFNVIQVVGNSSTTGEIFGALTSISIGNSNTKGGANVNSDENGALDLGYDNLSKLGITGGQLGLKTPFTLIDKFFNLHPQVAEDEEEVDKKDGTLVNEYKDATFGLPSTTVPLLARLVQSLYMRDFLVNKPVNNLSRRPNWDNLGLDNMFHGKSLDINICDTSDEKRKKINGNGNGSGNGNGIDNGSAHGDSNGSITSNAIDYVIVTVIGGITRSEISCLKYIEQRINQDKNKRKKVFIILTSGIVNCTRLLEVCR
;
A
#
# COMPACT_ATOMS: atom_id res chain seq x y z
N MET A 1 19.71 -25.62 -1.16
CA MET A 1 18.24 -25.67 -1.06
C MET A 1 17.77 -24.24 -0.91
N THR A 2 17.42 -23.60 -2.02
CA THR A 2 16.90 -22.24 -2.06
C THR A 2 15.41 -22.31 -1.75
N SER A 3 14.99 -21.68 -0.65
CA SER A 3 13.62 -21.66 -0.19
C SER A 3 12.79 -20.68 -1.02
N SER A 4 11.86 -21.19 -1.82
CA SER A 4 10.75 -20.38 -2.33
C SER A 4 9.87 -19.97 -1.15
N ILE A 5 9.44 -18.71 -1.14
CA ILE A 5 8.52 -18.15 -0.15
C ILE A 5 7.15 -18.78 -0.42
N ASP A 6 6.62 -19.59 0.50
CA ASP A 6 5.24 -20.10 0.37
C ASP A 6 4.26 -18.94 0.67
N ARG A 7 3.96 -18.14 -0.35
CA ARG A 7 3.09 -16.95 -0.23
C ARG A 7 1.64 -17.32 0.06
N ALA A 8 1.19 -18.50 -0.35
CA ALA A 8 -0.16 -18.99 -0.08
C ALA A 8 -0.36 -19.28 1.41
N SER A 9 0.71 -19.69 2.11
CA SER A 9 0.68 -19.95 3.55
C SER A 9 0.22 -18.77 4.40
N ILE A 10 0.47 -17.52 3.96
CA ILE A 10 0.11 -16.29 4.69
C ILE A 10 -1.40 -16.20 4.90
N ASN A 11 -2.14 -16.47 3.83
CA ASN A 11 -3.59 -16.41 3.81
C ASN A 11 -4.22 -17.65 4.47
N ASN A 12 -3.53 -18.80 4.42
CA ASN A 12 -4.03 -20.07 4.93
C ASN A 12 -4.38 -20.04 6.43
N GLU A 13 -3.57 -19.39 7.28
CA GLU A 13 -3.88 -19.33 8.72
C GLU A 13 -5.22 -18.64 9.00
N SER A 14 -5.52 -17.57 8.24
CA SER A 14 -6.80 -16.85 8.33
C SER A 14 -7.98 -17.72 7.85
N VAL A 15 -7.74 -18.56 6.83
CA VAL A 15 -8.74 -19.48 6.28
C VAL A 15 -9.02 -20.62 7.25
N GLU A 16 -7.98 -21.26 7.80
CA GLU A 16 -8.13 -22.36 8.74
C GLU A 16 -8.83 -21.91 10.03
N ASN A 17 -8.52 -20.73 10.55
CA ASN A 17 -9.25 -20.17 11.70
C ASN A 17 -10.76 -20.04 11.41
N LEU A 18 -11.14 -19.49 10.24
CA LEU A 18 -12.56 -19.39 9.86
C LEU A 18 -13.22 -20.77 9.74
N ILE A 19 -12.51 -21.73 9.15
CA ILE A 19 -13.01 -23.10 8.97
C ILE A 19 -13.23 -23.80 10.30
N GLU A 20 -12.31 -23.66 11.25
CA GLU A 20 -12.45 -24.19 12.60
C GLU A 20 -13.65 -23.56 13.31
N ILE A 21 -13.83 -22.24 13.20
CA ILE A 21 -14.99 -21.52 13.76
C ILE A 21 -16.28 -22.09 13.18
N LEU A 22 -16.40 -22.16 11.84
CA LEU A 22 -17.60 -22.65 11.18
C LEU A 22 -17.89 -24.12 11.52
N SER A 23 -16.85 -24.94 11.58
CA SER A 23 -16.97 -26.36 11.94
C SER A 23 -17.42 -26.57 13.39
N SER A 24 -17.12 -25.63 14.29
CA SER A 24 -17.58 -25.64 15.68
C SER A 24 -19.08 -25.34 15.84
N ILE A 25 -19.74 -24.84 14.78
CA ILE A 25 -21.17 -24.53 14.78
C ILE A 25 -21.98 -25.83 14.75
N PHE A 26 -22.80 -26.02 15.78
CA PHE A 26 -23.53 -27.27 16.01
C PHE A 26 -24.89 -27.33 15.30
N THR A 27 -25.48 -26.21 14.89
CA THR A 27 -26.73 -26.23 14.12
C THR A 27 -26.46 -26.75 12.71
N SER A 28 -27.37 -27.59 12.22
CA SER A 28 -27.49 -27.98 10.82
C SER A 28 -28.63 -27.18 10.22
N ASN A 29 -28.59 -26.77 8.95
CA ASN A 29 -29.58 -25.86 8.34
C ASN A 29 -29.43 -24.37 8.69
N ASN A 30 -28.27 -23.81 8.35
CA ASN A 30 -27.93 -22.42 8.64
C ASN A 30 -28.18 -21.45 7.47
N LEU A 31 -28.41 -20.19 7.78
CA LEU A 31 -28.34 -19.08 6.82
C LEU A 31 -27.04 -18.29 7.06
N LEU A 32 -26.26 -18.04 6.01
CA LEU A 32 -25.07 -17.19 6.11
C LEU A 32 -25.41 -15.77 5.66
N VAL A 33 -25.07 -14.79 6.48
CA VAL A 33 -25.20 -13.36 6.20
C VAL A 33 -23.82 -12.72 6.29
N LEU A 34 -23.43 -11.96 5.28
CA LEU A 34 -22.16 -11.25 5.27
C LEU A 34 -22.26 -9.98 4.42
N THR A 35 -21.39 -9.01 4.66
CA THR A 35 -21.30 -7.81 3.81
C THR A 35 -20.77 -8.15 2.42
N SER A 36 -21.11 -7.35 1.42
CA SER A 36 -20.58 -7.47 0.06
C SER A 36 -19.04 -7.43 0.00
N GLN A 37 -18.39 -6.58 0.80
CA GLN A 37 -16.93 -6.48 0.87
C GLN A 37 -16.27 -7.76 1.40
N LEU A 38 -16.75 -8.29 2.53
CA LEU A 38 -16.26 -9.58 3.03
C LEU A 38 -16.56 -10.75 2.10
N SER A 39 -17.62 -10.67 1.29
CA SER A 39 -17.93 -11.70 0.29
C SER A 39 -16.81 -11.83 -0.72
N LYS A 40 -16.28 -10.70 -1.21
CA LYS A 40 -15.15 -10.67 -2.15
C LYS A 40 -13.87 -11.19 -1.48
N LEU A 41 -13.63 -10.80 -0.23
CA LEU A 41 -12.48 -11.28 0.54
C LEU A 41 -12.51 -12.79 0.74
N ILE A 42 -13.66 -13.32 1.14
CA ILE A 42 -13.83 -14.75 1.37
C ILE A 42 -13.66 -15.53 0.07
N ASP A 43 -14.26 -15.09 -1.04
CA ASP A 43 -14.14 -15.72 -2.37
C ASP A 43 -12.67 -15.75 -2.84
N TYR A 44 -11.90 -14.70 -2.53
CA TYR A 44 -10.46 -14.66 -2.78
C TYR A 44 -9.66 -15.65 -1.94
N LEU A 45 -10.01 -15.77 -0.65
CA LEU A 45 -9.27 -16.59 0.31
C LEU A 45 -9.56 -18.08 0.17
N THR A 46 -10.81 -18.46 -0.07
CA THR A 46 -11.20 -19.86 -0.15
C THR A 46 -12.49 -20.08 -0.94
N PRO A 47 -12.64 -21.21 -1.68
CA PRO A 47 -13.86 -21.50 -2.40
C PRO A 47 -15.08 -21.55 -1.47
N PHE A 48 -16.16 -20.88 -1.88
CA PHE A 48 -17.39 -20.81 -1.09
C PHE A 48 -18.03 -22.17 -0.80
N SER A 49 -17.77 -23.18 -1.66
CA SER A 49 -18.17 -24.57 -1.45
C SER A 49 -17.58 -25.16 -0.15
N ARG A 50 -16.30 -24.89 0.13
CA ARG A 50 -15.62 -25.36 1.35
C ARG A 50 -16.28 -24.78 2.59
N LEU A 51 -16.62 -23.48 2.56
CA LEU A 51 -17.31 -22.83 3.69
C LEU A 51 -18.73 -23.34 3.87
N LYS A 52 -19.44 -23.62 2.77
CA LYS A 52 -20.81 -24.18 2.80
C LYS A 52 -20.86 -25.51 3.54
N GLU A 53 -19.89 -26.38 3.29
CA GLU A 53 -19.76 -27.67 3.95
C GLU A 53 -19.48 -27.51 5.45
N CYS A 54 -18.48 -26.69 5.81
CA CYS A 54 -18.09 -26.46 7.20
C CYS A 54 -19.19 -25.78 8.03
N GLY A 55 -19.78 -24.70 7.49
CA GLY A 55 -20.81 -23.90 8.16
C GLY A 55 -22.23 -24.46 8.03
N LYS A 56 -22.43 -25.56 7.29
CA LYS A 56 -23.72 -26.26 7.11
C LYS A 56 -24.87 -25.34 6.68
N PHE A 57 -24.57 -24.32 5.89
CA PHE A 57 -25.55 -23.33 5.42
C PHE A 57 -26.09 -23.66 4.03
N GLN A 58 -27.35 -23.32 3.79
CA GLN A 58 -28.09 -23.69 2.57
C GLN A 58 -28.02 -22.56 1.55
N LYS A 59 -28.05 -21.34 2.06
CA LYS A 59 -28.07 -20.10 1.30
C LYS A 59 -27.20 -19.05 1.98
N SER A 60 -26.70 -18.13 1.18
CA SER A 60 -26.01 -16.92 1.62
C SER A 60 -26.75 -15.68 1.13
N VAL A 61 -26.67 -14.62 1.92
CA VAL A 61 -27.36 -13.35 1.70
C VAL A 61 -26.42 -12.21 2.07
N TRP A 62 -26.46 -11.12 1.31
CA TRP A 62 -25.75 -9.90 1.66
C TRP A 62 -26.47 -9.16 2.78
N LEU A 63 -25.73 -8.68 3.77
CA LEU A 63 -26.27 -7.96 4.92
C LEU A 63 -27.10 -6.73 4.50
N GLU A 64 -26.66 -6.06 3.45
CA GLU A 64 -27.28 -4.89 2.82
C GLU A 64 -28.70 -5.20 2.29
N SER A 65 -28.97 -6.46 1.93
CA SER A 65 -30.27 -6.93 1.44
C SER A 65 -31.05 -7.73 2.48
N PHE A 66 -30.60 -7.75 3.74
CA PHE A 66 -31.15 -8.63 4.77
C PHE A 66 -32.61 -8.33 5.14
N ASP A 67 -33.07 -7.08 4.96
CA ASP A 67 -34.45 -6.70 5.25
C ASP A 67 -35.49 -7.55 4.51
N GLN A 68 -35.16 -8.00 3.29
CA GLN A 68 -36.02 -8.86 2.46
C GLN A 68 -36.13 -10.29 3.01
N TRP A 69 -35.26 -10.67 3.95
CA TRP A 69 -35.12 -12.03 4.48
C TRP A 69 -35.70 -12.20 5.88
N LYS A 70 -36.10 -11.11 6.56
CA LYS A 70 -36.58 -11.11 7.95
C LYS A 70 -37.69 -12.13 8.22
N GLU A 71 -38.62 -12.31 7.29
CA GLU A 71 -39.73 -13.26 7.44
C GLU A 71 -39.30 -14.73 7.30
N VAL A 72 -38.26 -14.99 6.52
CA VAL A 72 -37.78 -16.34 6.19
C VAL A 72 -36.71 -16.83 7.15
N VAL A 73 -35.99 -15.94 7.84
CA VAL A 73 -34.90 -16.29 8.78
C VAL A 73 -35.36 -17.28 9.86
N GLY A 74 -36.63 -17.25 10.26
CA GLY A 74 -37.20 -18.18 11.24
C GLY A 74 -37.29 -19.64 10.78
N THR A 75 -37.13 -19.94 9.49
CA THR A 75 -37.13 -21.32 8.96
C THR A 75 -35.78 -22.01 9.09
N TYR A 76 -34.73 -21.27 9.49
CA TYR A 76 -33.37 -21.79 9.67
C TYR A 76 -33.10 -22.10 11.14
N ASP A 77 -32.30 -23.13 11.40
CA ASP A 77 -31.93 -23.54 12.75
C ASP A 77 -30.87 -22.61 13.36
N GLY A 78 -30.04 -21.98 12.52
CA GLY A 78 -29.04 -20.99 12.91
C GLY A 78 -28.82 -19.89 11.87
N LEU A 79 -28.50 -18.70 12.35
CA LEU A 79 -28.07 -17.56 11.55
C LEU A 79 -26.60 -17.29 11.83
N ILE A 80 -25.76 -17.40 10.81
CA ILE A 80 -24.33 -17.08 10.87
C ILE A 80 -24.15 -15.70 10.24
N VAL A 81 -23.66 -14.74 11.01
CA VAL A 81 -23.42 -13.37 10.56
C VAL A 81 -21.93 -13.08 10.61
N VAL A 82 -21.32 -12.79 9.46
CA VAL A 82 -19.89 -12.44 9.34
C VAL A 82 -19.77 -10.96 9.00
N VAL A 83 -19.10 -10.17 9.85
CA VAL A 83 -18.95 -8.71 9.68
C VAL A 83 -17.53 -8.24 10.00
N ASP A 84 -17.15 -7.08 9.46
CA ASP A 84 -15.92 -6.39 9.89
C ASP A 84 -16.14 -5.73 11.25
N ASP A 85 -15.06 -5.53 12.00
CA ASP A 85 -15.08 -4.90 13.32
C ASP A 85 -15.69 -3.49 13.29
N THR A 86 -15.54 -2.77 12.16
CA THR A 86 -16.09 -1.42 12.00
C THR A 86 -17.61 -1.40 11.78
N GLU A 87 -18.21 -2.51 11.38
CA GLU A 87 -19.62 -2.60 10.95
C GLU A 87 -20.53 -3.26 12.01
N VAL A 88 -19.97 -3.54 13.18
CA VAL A 88 -20.64 -4.20 14.29
C VAL A 88 -21.91 -3.46 14.74
N ASP A 89 -21.96 -2.14 14.57
CA ASP A 89 -23.12 -1.31 14.93
C ASP A 89 -24.37 -1.63 14.07
N VAL A 90 -24.19 -2.12 12.83
CA VAL A 90 -25.30 -2.50 11.93
C VAL A 90 -26.10 -3.68 12.49
N LEU A 91 -25.45 -4.52 13.32
CA LEU A 91 -26.05 -5.72 13.90
C LEU A 91 -27.20 -5.42 14.86
N GLU A 92 -27.28 -4.22 15.46
CA GLU A 92 -28.34 -3.84 16.39
C GLU A 92 -29.74 -4.02 15.77
N SER A 93 -29.88 -3.70 14.48
CA SER A 93 -31.12 -3.84 13.72
C SER A 93 -31.55 -5.30 13.54
N LEU A 94 -30.59 -6.21 13.37
CA LEU A 94 -30.82 -7.65 13.15
C LEU A 94 -31.40 -8.32 14.40
N VAL A 95 -30.90 -7.94 15.58
CA VAL A 95 -31.21 -8.60 16.86
C VAL A 95 -32.70 -8.68 17.14
N SER A 96 -33.43 -7.62 16.80
CA SER A 96 -34.87 -7.51 17.06
C SER A 96 -35.70 -8.55 16.30
N SER A 97 -35.18 -9.07 15.19
CA SER A 97 -35.94 -9.85 14.20
C SER A 97 -35.61 -11.35 14.21
N VAL A 98 -34.55 -11.77 14.90
CA VAL A 98 -34.01 -13.14 14.80
C VAL A 98 -34.49 -14.01 15.98
N LYS A 99 -35.19 -15.11 15.67
CA LYS A 99 -35.70 -16.08 16.65
C LYS A 99 -34.88 -17.38 16.75
N CYS A 100 -33.98 -17.63 15.80
CA CYS A 100 -33.10 -18.80 15.79
C CYS A 100 -31.79 -18.54 16.56
N LYS A 101 -30.88 -19.52 16.59
CA LYS A 101 -29.55 -19.33 17.20
C LYS A 101 -28.70 -18.40 16.35
N LEU A 102 -28.06 -17.42 16.98
CA LEU A 102 -27.25 -16.42 16.31
C LEU A 102 -25.76 -16.68 16.58
N TYR A 103 -24.99 -16.83 15.50
CA TYR A 103 -23.54 -16.98 15.52
C TYR A 103 -22.95 -15.75 14.84
N ILE A 104 -22.25 -14.92 15.60
CA ILE A 104 -21.62 -13.69 15.11
C ILE A 104 -20.13 -13.97 14.98
N VAL A 105 -19.59 -13.82 13.78
CA VAL A 105 -18.17 -13.98 13.47
C VAL A 105 -17.67 -12.60 13.06
N VAL A 106 -16.80 -12.01 13.87
CA VAL A 106 -16.25 -10.67 13.60
C VAL A 106 -14.81 -10.81 13.16
N LYS A 107 -14.48 -10.25 12.00
CA LYS A 107 -13.09 -10.17 11.50
C LYS A 107 -12.27 -9.27 12.42
N ASN A 108 -11.22 -9.82 13.04
CA ASN A 108 -10.32 -9.12 13.96
C ASN A 108 -11.06 -8.39 15.10
N LEU A 109 -11.87 -9.14 15.86
CA LEU A 109 -12.73 -8.64 16.92
C LEU A 109 -11.98 -7.80 17.96
N SER A 110 -12.38 -6.55 18.12
CA SER A 110 -11.83 -5.66 19.14
C SER A 110 -12.62 -5.67 20.45
N ARG A 111 -11.95 -5.29 21.55
CA ARG A 111 -12.61 -5.07 22.85
C ARG A 111 -13.70 -4.00 22.78
N SER A 112 -13.50 -2.97 21.97
CA SER A 112 -14.50 -1.93 21.69
C SER A 112 -15.76 -2.49 21.04
N SER A 113 -15.60 -3.41 20.08
CA SER A 113 -16.73 -4.07 19.43
C SER A 113 -17.46 -5.03 20.36
N VAL A 114 -16.75 -5.75 21.22
CA VAL A 114 -17.40 -6.54 22.28
C VAL A 114 -18.26 -5.64 23.18
N TYR A 115 -17.76 -4.46 23.54
CA TYR A 115 -18.54 -3.48 24.31
C TYR A 115 -19.78 -2.99 23.53
N LYS A 116 -19.63 -2.63 22.25
CA LYS A 116 -20.75 -2.20 21.39
C LYS A 116 -21.82 -3.30 21.28
N LEU A 117 -21.41 -4.55 21.05
CA LEU A 117 -22.30 -5.70 21.02
C LEU A 117 -23.01 -5.90 22.35
N ASN A 118 -22.29 -5.83 23.48
CA ASN A 118 -22.89 -5.95 24.80
C ASN A 118 -24.00 -4.90 25.02
N LYS A 119 -23.78 -3.69 24.53
CA LYS A 119 -24.76 -2.60 24.57
C LYS A 119 -25.95 -2.89 23.66
N ALA A 120 -25.71 -3.26 22.40
CA ALA A 120 -26.75 -3.59 21.43
C ALA A 120 -27.64 -4.76 21.89
N PHE A 121 -27.04 -5.80 22.49
CA PHE A 121 -27.74 -6.96 23.02
C PHE A 121 -28.29 -6.77 24.45
N LYS A 122 -28.18 -5.57 25.02
CA LYS A 122 -28.67 -5.22 26.37
C LYS A 122 -28.21 -6.21 27.46
N ILE A 123 -26.95 -6.65 27.37
CA ILE A 123 -26.37 -7.62 28.31
C ILE A 123 -26.17 -6.94 29.67
N SER A 124 -26.54 -7.61 30.75
CA SER A 124 -26.45 -7.09 32.12
C SER A 124 -25.04 -6.61 32.47
N SER A 125 -24.93 -5.43 33.10
CA SER A 125 -23.67 -4.72 33.38
C SER A 125 -22.61 -5.54 34.13
N SER A 126 -23.01 -6.47 35.00
CA SER A 126 -22.10 -7.36 35.73
C SER A 126 -21.38 -8.39 34.83
N SER A 127 -22.00 -8.77 33.72
CA SER A 127 -21.45 -9.72 32.74
C SER A 127 -20.59 -9.02 31.68
N GLN A 128 -20.80 -7.72 31.45
CA GLN A 128 -20.14 -6.95 30.38
C GLN A 128 -18.62 -6.91 30.54
N LEU A 129 -18.12 -6.63 31.74
CA LEU A 129 -16.67 -6.57 31.99
C LEU A 129 -16.01 -7.94 31.75
N LYS A 130 -16.64 -9.03 32.18
CA LYS A 130 -16.12 -10.39 31.96
C LYS A 130 -16.00 -10.70 30.47
N THR A 131 -17.03 -10.35 29.69
CA THR A 131 -17.01 -10.55 28.23
C THR A 131 -15.97 -9.69 27.52
N ILE A 132 -15.71 -8.46 27.97
CA ILE A 132 -14.74 -7.54 27.33
C ILE A 132 -13.30 -7.97 27.61
N VAL A 133 -13.02 -8.53 28.78
CA VAL A 133 -11.70 -9.02 29.15
C VAL A 133 -11.36 -10.31 28.38
N ASP A 134 -12.33 -11.19 28.19
CA ASP A 134 -12.17 -12.52 27.58
C ASP A 134 -12.52 -12.50 26.07
N VAL A 135 -11.77 -11.72 25.29
CA VAL A 135 -11.92 -11.72 23.83
C VAL A 135 -11.54 -13.12 23.31
N PRO A 136 -12.43 -13.78 22.54
CA PRO A 136 -12.16 -15.12 22.05
C PRO A 136 -10.94 -15.15 21.12
N THR A 137 -10.17 -16.22 21.21
CA THR A 137 -9.03 -16.51 20.32
C THR A 137 -9.19 -17.88 19.70
N GLY A 138 -8.76 -18.04 18.44
CA GLY A 138 -8.93 -19.28 17.72
C GLY A 138 -10.41 -19.63 17.51
N SER A 139 -10.78 -20.90 17.66
CA SER A 139 -12.17 -21.39 17.52
C SER A 139 -13.04 -21.25 18.79
N LYS A 140 -12.51 -20.62 19.85
CA LYS A 140 -13.29 -20.41 21.09
C LYS A 140 -14.42 -19.41 20.85
N SER A 141 -15.60 -19.69 21.40
CA SER A 141 -16.75 -18.79 21.33
C SER A 141 -16.97 -18.06 22.65
N LEU A 142 -17.26 -16.76 22.59
CA LEU A 142 -17.79 -16.01 23.72
C LEU A 142 -19.31 -16.11 23.76
N LYS A 143 -19.86 -16.51 24.91
CA LYS A 143 -21.31 -16.64 25.11
C LYS A 143 -21.90 -15.31 25.57
N LEU A 144 -22.53 -14.58 24.66
CA LEU A 144 -23.25 -13.34 24.97
C LEU A 144 -24.62 -13.61 25.61
N SER A 145 -25.35 -14.61 25.12
CA SER A 145 -26.64 -15.05 25.66
C SER A 145 -26.82 -16.56 25.44
N PRO A 146 -27.91 -17.21 25.94
CA PRO A 146 -28.19 -18.61 25.60
C PRO A 146 -28.25 -18.86 24.08
N SER A 147 -28.84 -17.94 23.32
CA SER A 147 -29.05 -18.04 21.86
C SER A 147 -27.95 -17.41 21.02
N ILE A 148 -27.06 -16.60 21.61
CA ILE A 148 -26.04 -15.84 20.88
C ILE A 148 -24.63 -16.33 21.22
N ARG A 149 -23.82 -16.56 20.19
CA ARG A 149 -22.39 -16.86 20.29
C ARG A 149 -21.60 -15.86 19.45
N LEU A 150 -20.49 -15.38 20.00
CA LEU A 150 -19.57 -14.47 19.35
C LEU A 150 -18.23 -15.18 19.12
N PHE A 151 -17.68 -15.07 17.92
CA PHE A 151 -16.40 -15.61 17.52
C PHE A 151 -15.53 -14.48 16.97
N ASN A 152 -14.23 -14.62 17.18
CA ASN A 152 -13.23 -13.76 16.57
C ASN A 152 -12.62 -14.52 15.38
N TRP A 153 -12.79 -13.99 14.18
CA TRP A 153 -12.07 -14.46 13.00
C TRP A 153 -10.74 -13.71 12.92
N ASP A 154 -9.67 -14.38 13.34
CA ASP A 154 -8.31 -13.85 13.34
C ASP A 154 -7.78 -13.82 11.89
N VAL A 155 -7.73 -12.62 11.32
CA VAL A 155 -7.30 -12.38 9.93
C VAL A 155 -5.97 -11.65 9.93
N ASN A 156 -4.94 -12.35 9.46
CA ASN A 156 -3.64 -11.79 9.13
C ASN A 156 -3.76 -10.77 7.98
N PRO A 157 -2.79 -9.86 7.80
CA PRO A 157 -2.80 -9.00 6.63
C PRO A 157 -2.81 -9.86 5.35
N ILE A 158 -3.72 -9.53 4.44
CA ILE A 158 -4.01 -10.31 3.24
C ILE A 158 -2.85 -10.13 2.26
N CYS A 159 -2.24 -11.24 1.87
CA CYS A 159 -1.28 -11.23 0.77
C CYS A 159 -2.04 -11.18 -0.54
N ILE A 160 -1.95 -10.07 -1.29
CA ILE A 160 -2.67 -9.86 -2.56
C ILE A 160 -1.90 -10.50 -3.72
N THR A 161 -0.58 -10.53 -3.69
CA THR A 161 0.28 -10.91 -4.82
C THR A 161 0.59 -12.41 -4.88
N SER A 162 -0.36 -13.26 -4.47
CA SER A 162 -0.23 -14.71 -4.47
C SER A 162 -0.34 -15.33 -5.88
N SER A 163 0.50 -14.92 -6.83
CA SER A 163 0.70 -15.71 -8.05
C SER A 163 1.63 -16.87 -7.68
N VAL A 164 1.08 -18.09 -7.65
CA VAL A 164 1.89 -19.30 -7.70
C VAL A 164 2.36 -19.41 -9.15
N LYS A 165 3.65 -19.21 -9.43
CA LYS A 165 4.23 -19.80 -10.63
C LYS A 165 4.14 -21.31 -10.39
N GLU A 166 3.08 -21.95 -10.86
CA GLU A 166 3.04 -23.41 -10.91
C GLU A 166 4.14 -23.82 -11.87
N ALA A 167 5.32 -24.14 -11.33
CA ALA A 167 6.42 -24.71 -12.08
C ALA A 167 6.05 -26.14 -12.48
N SER A 168 5.10 -26.28 -13.41
CA SER A 168 4.76 -27.55 -14.04
C SER A 168 5.72 -27.77 -15.22
N GLY A 169 6.56 -28.81 -15.12
CA GLY A 169 7.39 -29.29 -16.23
C GLY A 169 8.91 -29.02 -16.12
N ALA A 170 9.63 -29.44 -17.15
CA ALA A 170 11.10 -29.50 -17.23
C ALA A 170 11.83 -28.15 -17.02
N ASN A 171 11.11 -27.03 -17.11
CA ASN A 171 11.65 -25.68 -16.90
C ASN A 171 11.95 -25.37 -15.42
N ALA A 172 11.37 -26.11 -14.47
CA ALA A 172 11.69 -25.98 -13.04
C ALA A 172 13.15 -26.34 -12.74
N ALA A 173 13.70 -27.34 -13.44
CA ALA A 173 15.08 -27.76 -13.28
C ALA A 173 16.08 -26.75 -13.87
N VAL A 174 15.68 -26.02 -14.92
CA VAL A 174 16.51 -24.98 -15.55
C VAL A 174 16.53 -23.70 -14.71
N ALA A 175 15.38 -23.26 -14.18
CA ALA A 175 15.31 -22.15 -13.22
C ALA A 175 16.11 -22.44 -11.93
N ALA A 176 16.03 -23.67 -11.43
CA ALA A 176 16.83 -24.13 -10.29
C ALA A 176 18.34 -24.23 -10.60
N ALA A 177 18.72 -24.60 -11.82
CA ALA A 177 20.12 -24.65 -12.26
C ALA A 177 20.74 -23.26 -12.48
N ASN A 178 19.91 -22.25 -12.81
CA ASN A 178 20.34 -20.87 -13.08
C ASN A 178 20.40 -19.98 -11.83
N ASN A 179 20.11 -20.48 -10.62
CA ASN A 179 19.92 -19.66 -9.41
C ASN A 179 18.87 -18.54 -9.59
N GLU A 180 17.88 -18.73 -10.46
CA GLU A 180 16.72 -17.84 -10.55
C GLU A 180 15.80 -18.14 -9.37
N THR A 181 16.15 -17.56 -8.22
CA THR A 181 15.33 -17.65 -7.01
C THR A 181 14.00 -16.91 -7.26
N ASP A 182 12.88 -17.52 -6.83
CA ASP A 182 11.49 -17.01 -6.79
C ASP A 182 11.28 -15.72 -5.93
N VAL A 183 12.37 -14.98 -5.74
CA VAL A 183 12.48 -13.72 -4.99
C VAL A 183 11.96 -12.53 -5.80
N ASP A 184 11.54 -12.74 -7.05
CA ASP A 184 11.14 -11.65 -7.94
C ASP A 184 9.67 -11.25 -7.85
N SER A 185 8.82 -11.97 -7.12
CA SER A 185 7.41 -11.58 -6.95
C SER A 185 7.20 -10.75 -5.69
N ASP A 186 6.54 -9.60 -5.87
CA ASP A 186 6.22 -8.64 -4.81
C ASP A 186 5.51 -9.32 -3.64
N ILE A 187 5.79 -8.88 -2.41
CA ILE A 187 5.03 -9.28 -1.22
C ILE A 187 4.22 -8.06 -0.79
N LEU A 188 2.95 -8.03 -1.22
CA LEU A 188 2.00 -6.97 -0.91
C LEU A 188 0.99 -7.47 0.12
N LEU A 189 1.08 -6.92 1.32
CA LEU A 189 0.24 -7.22 2.48
C LEU A 189 -0.70 -6.04 2.73
N SER A 190 -2.00 -6.32 2.74
CA SER A 190 -3.04 -5.31 2.88
C SER A 190 -4.03 -5.65 3.98
N LEU A 191 -4.50 -4.64 4.70
CA LEU A 191 -5.64 -4.78 5.62
C LEU A 191 -7.00 -4.80 4.90
N GLU A 192 -7.03 -4.41 3.62
CA GLU A 192 -8.23 -4.26 2.80
C GLU A 192 -9.29 -3.37 3.48
N LEU A 193 -8.85 -2.24 4.06
CA LEU A 193 -9.75 -1.26 4.65
C LEU A 193 -10.56 -0.53 3.57
N PRO A 194 -11.78 -0.07 3.88
CA PRO A 194 -12.63 0.69 2.95
C PRO A 194 -11.88 1.85 2.30
N PHE A 195 -12.07 2.02 0.98
CA PHE A 195 -11.41 3.04 0.16
C PHE A 195 -9.88 3.05 0.28
N GLY A 196 -9.27 1.87 0.43
CA GLY A 196 -7.82 1.74 0.64
C GLY A 196 -7.32 2.21 2.01
N GLY A 197 -8.25 2.53 2.92
CA GLY A 197 -7.96 3.06 4.25
C GLY A 197 -7.94 4.59 4.34
N LEU A 198 -8.24 5.33 3.26
CA LEU A 198 -8.31 6.79 3.29
C LEU A 198 -9.36 7.30 4.29
N GLN A 199 -10.54 6.67 4.34
CA GLN A 199 -11.62 7.04 5.26
C GLN A 199 -11.19 7.01 6.73
N SER A 200 -10.56 5.89 7.15
CA SER A 200 -10.03 5.77 8.51
C SER A 200 -8.83 6.67 8.73
N TYR A 201 -7.97 6.89 7.72
CA TYR A 201 -6.82 7.77 7.88
C TYR A 201 -7.25 9.21 8.15
N PHE A 202 -8.20 9.74 7.39
CA PHE A 202 -8.68 11.11 7.56
C PHE A 202 -9.50 11.29 8.84
N ASN A 203 -10.34 10.33 9.23
CA ASN A 203 -11.29 10.52 10.32
C ASN A 203 -10.88 9.85 11.65
N GLN A 204 -10.17 8.72 11.61
CA GLN A 204 -9.86 7.86 12.76
C GLN A 204 -8.48 7.16 12.63
N PRO A 205 -7.37 7.91 12.42
CA PRO A 205 -6.07 7.33 12.09
C PRO A 205 -5.53 6.40 13.19
N ILE A 206 -5.88 6.63 14.46
CA ILE A 206 -5.42 5.81 15.60
C ILE A 206 -5.89 4.36 15.48
N GLU A 207 -7.12 4.13 15.01
CA GLU A 207 -7.63 2.77 14.77
C GLU A 207 -6.80 2.08 13.69
N GLN A 208 -6.55 2.78 12.59
CA GLN A 208 -5.73 2.26 11.49
C GLN A 208 -4.30 1.96 11.94
N ILE A 209 -3.68 2.84 12.73
CA ILE A 209 -2.34 2.61 13.32
C ILE A 209 -2.36 1.33 14.17
N SER A 210 -3.35 1.16 15.04
CA SER A 210 -3.48 -0.05 15.87
C SER A 210 -3.59 -1.32 15.02
N LYS A 211 -4.43 -1.30 13.97
CA LYS A 211 -4.58 -2.41 13.03
C LYS A 211 -3.28 -2.72 12.28
N LEU A 212 -2.57 -1.71 11.80
CA LEU A 212 -1.26 -1.88 11.13
C LEU A 212 -0.19 -2.39 12.09
N SER A 213 -0.16 -1.92 13.34
CA SER A 213 0.75 -2.45 14.37
C SER A 213 0.49 -3.93 14.65
N ASN A 214 -0.79 -4.34 14.76
CA ASN A 214 -1.14 -5.75 14.94
C ASN A 214 -0.74 -6.59 13.72
N ALA A 215 -0.98 -6.09 12.50
CA ALA A 215 -0.57 -6.77 11.28
C ALA A 215 0.96 -6.91 11.14
N PHE A 216 1.72 -5.91 11.60
CA PHE A 216 3.17 -6.02 11.70
C PHE A 216 3.60 -7.15 12.66
N ILE A 217 2.92 -7.31 13.81
CA ILE A 217 3.18 -8.44 14.73
C ILE A 217 2.80 -9.78 14.09
N SER A 218 1.68 -9.86 13.38
CA SER A 218 1.33 -11.04 12.59
C SER A 218 2.42 -11.38 11.58
N LEU A 219 2.98 -10.36 10.91
CA LEU A 219 4.10 -10.54 9.98
C LEU A 219 5.35 -11.10 10.69
N LEU A 220 5.67 -10.63 11.89
CA LEU A 220 6.78 -11.20 12.69
C LEU A 220 6.53 -12.68 13.04
N LYS A 221 5.29 -13.05 13.39
CA LYS A 221 4.90 -14.44 13.69
C LYS A 221 5.12 -15.36 12.50
N ILE A 222 4.67 -14.97 11.31
CA ILE A 222 4.77 -15.79 10.09
C ILE A 222 6.14 -15.69 9.40
N SER A 223 7.00 -14.76 9.83
CA SER A 223 8.31 -14.53 9.20
C SER A 223 9.21 -15.76 8.99
N PRO A 224 9.25 -16.77 9.89
CA PRO A 224 10.04 -17.98 9.67
C PRO A 224 9.54 -18.82 8.49
N GLN A 225 8.22 -18.83 8.25
CA GLN A 225 7.58 -19.51 7.13
C GLN A 225 7.83 -18.73 5.84
N LEU A 226 7.68 -17.40 5.90
CA LEU A 226 7.88 -16.51 4.77
C LEU A 226 9.26 -16.62 4.16
N ASN A 227 10.33 -16.52 4.94
CA ASN A 227 11.67 -16.52 4.33
C ASN A 227 12.16 -17.92 3.96
N GLY A 228 11.46 -18.98 4.39
CA GLY A 228 11.85 -20.38 4.24
C GLY A 228 13.26 -20.74 4.75
N THR A 229 13.91 -19.81 5.45
CA THR A 229 15.17 -20.03 6.19
C THR A 229 14.91 -20.39 7.65
N GLY A 230 13.66 -20.31 8.12
CA GLY A 230 13.26 -20.54 9.50
C GLY A 230 13.71 -19.45 10.47
N LYS A 231 14.26 -18.32 9.99
CA LYS A 231 14.71 -17.21 10.83
C LYS A 231 13.57 -16.22 11.08
N MET A 232 13.48 -15.66 12.28
CA MET A 232 12.55 -14.57 12.53
C MET A 232 13.06 -13.26 11.91
N PHE A 233 12.14 -12.39 11.50
CA PHE A 233 12.46 -10.98 11.24
C PHE A 233 12.88 -10.32 12.56
N LYS A 234 14.08 -9.75 12.58
CA LYS A 234 14.56 -8.92 13.67
C LYS A 234 14.86 -7.53 13.13
N LEU A 235 14.18 -6.54 13.69
CA LEU A 235 14.39 -5.15 13.32
C LEU A 235 15.84 -4.73 13.57
N LYS A 236 16.42 -4.16 12.54
CA LYS A 236 17.77 -3.59 12.51
C LYS A 236 17.69 -2.07 12.57
N ASN A 237 16.81 -1.50 11.74
CA ASN A 237 16.65 -0.07 11.56
C ASN A 237 15.16 0.28 11.47
N ILE A 238 14.77 1.45 11.97
CA ILE A 238 13.43 2.02 11.79
C ILE A 238 13.58 3.43 11.21
N TYR A 239 12.87 3.70 10.12
CA TYR A 239 12.74 5.00 9.50
C TYR A 239 11.26 5.35 9.46
N ALA A 240 10.87 6.51 9.97
CA ALA A 240 9.47 6.90 10.01
C ALA A 240 9.33 8.39 9.69
N LYS A 241 8.36 8.74 8.83
CA LYS A 241 8.05 10.14 8.54
C LYS A 241 6.56 10.43 8.72
N GLY A 242 6.27 11.36 9.63
CA GLY A 242 4.91 11.77 10.00
C GLY A 242 4.59 11.49 11.47
N ASP A 243 3.53 12.12 11.98
CA ASP A 243 3.16 12.02 13.39
C ASP A 243 2.49 10.68 13.73
N HIS A 244 1.67 10.14 12.84
CA HIS A 244 1.07 8.80 12.97
C HIS A 244 2.12 7.71 12.81
N SER A 245 3.06 7.90 11.88
CA SER A 245 4.23 7.03 11.70
C SER A 245 5.07 6.99 12.98
N SER A 246 5.35 8.15 13.59
CA SER A 246 6.06 8.23 14.86
C SER A 246 5.30 7.55 16.01
N LEU A 247 3.98 7.72 16.08
CA LEU A 247 3.13 7.03 17.05
C LEU A 247 3.17 5.51 16.87
N MET A 248 3.09 5.03 15.63
CA MET A 248 3.19 3.60 15.31
C MET A 248 4.52 3.01 15.78
N VAL A 249 5.64 3.71 15.57
CA VAL A 249 6.95 3.26 16.07
C VAL A 249 6.94 3.08 17.58
N LYS A 250 6.39 4.05 18.33
CA LYS A 250 6.30 3.96 19.79
C LYS A 250 5.44 2.77 20.24
N ILE A 251 4.26 2.58 19.64
CA ILE A 251 3.39 1.44 19.93
C ILE A 251 4.12 0.11 19.67
N LEU A 252 4.89 0.04 18.58
CA LEU A 252 5.67 -1.16 18.25
C LEU A 252 6.79 -1.43 19.27
N GLN A 253 7.59 -0.42 19.60
CA GLN A 253 8.75 -0.57 20.47
C GLN A 253 8.40 -0.75 21.94
N ASP A 254 7.40 0.00 22.42
CA ASP A 254 7.10 0.10 23.85
C ASP A 254 6.05 -0.94 24.31
N GLU A 255 5.17 -1.40 23.40
CA GLU A 255 4.07 -2.32 23.72
C GLU A 255 4.15 -3.61 22.89
N LYS A 256 3.95 -3.52 21.57
CA LYS A 256 3.59 -4.68 20.74
C LYS A 256 4.71 -5.70 20.58
N ILE A 257 5.95 -5.25 20.35
CA ILE A 257 7.10 -6.17 20.22
C ILE A 257 7.43 -6.81 21.57
N PRO A 258 7.55 -6.07 22.69
CA PRO A 258 7.70 -6.67 24.02
C PRO A 258 6.63 -7.72 24.34
N ASP A 259 5.36 -7.41 24.11
CA ASP A 259 4.24 -8.33 24.35
C ASP A 259 4.31 -9.59 23.48
N PHE A 260 4.69 -9.43 22.20
CA PHE A 260 4.92 -10.53 21.30
C PHE A 260 6.03 -11.46 21.79
N LEU A 261 7.19 -10.90 22.17
CA LEU A 261 8.32 -11.69 22.67
C LEU A 261 7.96 -12.43 23.96
N ASN A 262 7.25 -11.77 24.87
CA ASN A 262 6.82 -12.36 26.13
C ASN A 262 5.78 -13.47 25.97
N SER A 263 4.89 -13.35 24.98
CA SER A 263 3.78 -14.30 24.79
C SER A 263 4.12 -15.47 23.86
N GLN A 264 5.02 -15.30 22.90
CA GLN A 264 5.28 -16.30 21.85
C GLN A 264 6.62 -17.03 22.01
N LEU A 265 7.60 -16.43 22.69
CA LEU A 265 8.93 -17.01 22.84
C LEU A 265 9.18 -17.46 24.27
N SER A 266 9.81 -18.62 24.43
CA SER A 266 10.37 -19.07 25.71
C SER A 266 11.50 -18.13 26.18
N SER A 267 11.82 -18.13 27.48
CA SER A 267 12.87 -17.26 28.03
C SER A 267 14.24 -17.42 27.34
N LEU A 268 14.57 -18.64 26.88
CA LEU A 268 15.82 -18.90 26.15
C LEU A 268 15.77 -18.33 24.72
N GLU A 269 14.64 -18.47 24.02
CA GLU A 269 14.43 -17.89 22.70
C GLU A 269 14.42 -16.36 22.74
N GLN A 270 13.84 -15.76 23.80
CA GLN A 270 13.91 -14.32 24.03
C GLN A 270 15.36 -13.86 24.22
N GLN A 271 16.14 -14.56 25.05
CA GLN A 271 17.55 -14.24 25.26
C GLN A 271 18.34 -14.35 23.95
N PHE A 272 18.09 -15.38 23.15
CA PHE A 272 18.69 -15.54 21.83
C PHE A 272 18.27 -14.40 20.88
N TYR A 273 16.97 -14.09 20.80
CA TYR A 273 16.43 -13.03 19.97
C TYR A 273 17.06 -11.69 20.31
N LEU A 274 17.16 -11.34 21.60
CA LEU A 274 17.69 -10.06 22.04
C LEU A 274 19.22 -9.97 21.87
N SER A 275 19.96 -10.99 22.30
CA SER A 275 21.43 -10.90 22.43
C SER A 275 22.25 -11.54 21.30
N LYS A 276 21.70 -12.50 20.55
CA LYS A 276 22.46 -13.30 19.56
C LYS A 276 21.97 -13.14 18.13
N LEU A 277 20.66 -13.06 17.92
CA LEU A 277 20.10 -12.90 16.58
C LEU A 277 20.53 -11.54 16.00
N LYS A 278 21.07 -11.53 14.78
CA LYS A 278 21.44 -10.29 14.08
C LYS A 278 20.19 -9.70 13.41
N GLY A 279 20.03 -8.38 13.50
CA GLY A 279 18.98 -7.67 12.78
C GLY A 279 19.14 -7.85 11.26
N ASN A 280 18.04 -8.19 10.60
CA ASN A 280 17.95 -8.45 9.17
C ASN A 280 16.82 -7.66 8.49
N THR A 281 16.10 -6.83 9.23
CA THR A 281 14.91 -6.14 8.71
C THR A 281 15.00 -4.63 8.95
N ASP A 282 14.89 -3.86 7.88
CA ASP A 282 14.64 -2.42 7.92
C ASP A 282 13.11 -2.19 7.92
N LEU A 283 12.60 -1.34 8.80
CA LEU A 283 11.20 -0.90 8.79
C LEU A 283 11.14 0.56 8.33
N VAL A 284 10.34 0.84 7.30
CA VAL A 284 10.08 2.19 6.79
C VAL A 284 8.60 2.47 6.97
N ILE A 285 8.20 3.55 7.63
CA ILE A 285 6.80 3.93 7.84
C ILE A 285 6.55 5.33 7.27
N LEU A 286 5.62 5.42 6.32
CA LEU A 286 5.26 6.66 5.63
C LEU A 286 3.75 6.90 5.71
N GLU A 287 3.36 8.17 5.61
CA GLU A 287 1.97 8.63 5.63
C GLU A 287 1.52 9.16 4.27
N ARG A 288 0.23 9.00 3.98
CA ARG A 288 -0.35 9.41 2.70
C ARG A 288 -0.34 10.93 2.48
N ASN A 289 -0.47 11.73 3.53
CA ASN A 289 -0.46 13.19 3.45
C ASN A 289 0.86 13.79 2.93
N LEU A 290 1.95 13.01 2.92
CA LEU A 290 3.23 13.45 2.35
C LEU A 290 3.15 13.63 0.82
N ASP A 291 2.26 12.89 0.14
CA ASP A 291 2.18 12.88 -1.31
C ASP A 291 0.76 12.51 -1.78
N ILE A 292 -0.18 13.44 -1.69
CA ILE A 292 -1.55 13.22 -2.20
C ILE A 292 -1.60 13.33 -3.73
N ALA A 293 -0.71 14.11 -4.33
CA ALA A 293 -0.65 14.33 -5.77
C ALA A 293 -0.46 13.03 -6.57
N SER A 294 0.39 12.10 -6.09
CA SER A 294 0.58 10.81 -6.77
C SER A 294 -0.68 9.93 -6.82
N VAL A 295 -1.66 10.15 -5.92
CA VAL A 295 -2.97 9.47 -5.96
C VAL A 295 -3.92 10.14 -6.96
N ALA A 296 -3.78 11.46 -7.17
CA ALA A 296 -4.64 12.24 -8.06
C ALA A 296 -4.22 12.14 -9.55
N PHE A 297 -2.97 11.76 -9.82
CA PHE A 297 -2.50 11.47 -11.16
C PHE A 297 -3.15 10.22 -11.76
N ASN A 298 -3.29 10.21 -13.09
CA ASN A 298 -3.61 8.98 -13.81
C ASN A 298 -2.40 8.04 -13.73
N GLN A 299 -2.59 6.80 -13.29
CA GLN A 299 -1.56 5.79 -13.30
C GLN A 299 -1.31 5.30 -14.74
N LEU A 300 -0.03 5.22 -15.15
CA LEU A 300 0.37 4.90 -16.51
C LEU A 300 0.99 3.50 -16.68
N ASN A 301 1.13 2.74 -15.59
CA ASN A 301 1.50 1.33 -15.69
C ASN A 301 0.26 0.45 -15.89
N TYR A 302 0.46 -0.76 -16.41
CA TYR A 302 -0.66 -1.63 -16.81
C TYR A 302 -1.66 -1.90 -15.68
N GLN A 303 -1.18 -2.28 -14.50
CA GLN A 303 -2.07 -2.56 -13.38
C GLN A 303 -2.74 -1.31 -12.80
N GLY A 304 -2.05 -0.18 -12.74
CA GLY A 304 -2.57 1.06 -12.18
C GLY A 304 -3.64 1.65 -13.08
N LEU A 305 -3.43 1.58 -14.39
CA LEU A 305 -4.42 2.02 -15.36
C LEU A 305 -5.70 1.17 -15.32
N ILE A 306 -5.58 -0.15 -15.20
CA ILE A 306 -6.75 -1.02 -15.00
C ILE A 306 -7.47 -0.66 -13.70
N ASP A 307 -6.73 -0.38 -12.63
CA ASP A 307 -7.29 -0.03 -11.31
C ASP A 307 -7.99 1.33 -11.29
N ASP A 308 -7.42 2.34 -11.95
CA ASP A 308 -8.02 3.67 -12.07
C ASP A 308 -9.33 3.67 -12.85
N LEU A 309 -9.42 2.83 -13.89
CA LEU A 309 -10.56 2.80 -14.82
C LEU A 309 -11.66 1.81 -14.39
N PHE A 310 -11.28 0.65 -13.85
CA PHE A 310 -12.21 -0.47 -13.63
C PHE A 310 -12.18 -1.02 -12.21
N GLU A 311 -11.28 -0.51 -11.35
CA GLU A 311 -11.06 -0.97 -9.98
C GLU A 311 -10.69 -2.45 -9.85
N ILE A 312 -9.45 -2.74 -9.41
CA ILE A 312 -9.06 -4.11 -9.12
C ILE A 312 -9.44 -4.44 -7.67
N SER A 313 -10.29 -5.44 -7.51
CA SER A 313 -10.69 -6.00 -6.21
C SER A 313 -10.12 -7.42 -6.08
N LEU A 314 -9.11 -7.58 -5.22
CA LEU A 314 -8.50 -8.88 -4.87
C LEU A 314 -8.17 -9.76 -6.09
N ASN A 315 -7.33 -9.24 -6.97
CA ASN A 315 -6.94 -9.85 -8.25
C ASN A 315 -8.10 -10.13 -9.21
N THR A 316 -9.24 -9.47 -9.07
CA THR A 316 -10.31 -9.53 -10.07
C THR A 316 -10.71 -8.14 -10.51
N VAL A 317 -11.14 -8.04 -11.76
CA VAL A 317 -11.63 -6.80 -12.36
C VAL A 317 -12.87 -7.13 -13.19
N GLU A 318 -13.88 -6.27 -13.12
CA GLU A 318 -15.07 -6.36 -13.97
C GLU A 318 -15.01 -5.24 -15.02
N VAL A 319 -15.08 -5.62 -16.30
CA VAL A 319 -14.94 -4.68 -17.41
C VAL A 319 -16.08 -4.83 -18.42
N GLY A 320 -16.33 -3.77 -19.19
CA GLY A 320 -17.35 -3.76 -20.24
C GLY A 320 -18.78 -3.59 -19.71
N GLU A 321 -19.72 -3.36 -20.63
CA GLU A 321 -21.16 -3.20 -20.32
C GLU A 321 -21.75 -4.44 -19.63
N ASN A 322 -21.28 -5.64 -20.00
CA ASN A 322 -21.73 -6.90 -19.42
C ASN A 322 -21.06 -7.24 -18.08
N LYS A 323 -20.20 -6.37 -17.55
CA LYS A 323 -19.39 -6.60 -16.34
C LYS A 323 -18.67 -7.95 -16.39
N GLN A 324 -17.97 -8.20 -17.50
CA GLN A 324 -17.19 -9.42 -17.68
C GLN A 324 -16.06 -9.45 -16.65
N ARG A 325 -16.01 -10.51 -15.84
CA ARG A 325 -15.03 -10.69 -14.77
C ARG A 325 -13.76 -11.34 -15.31
N TYR A 326 -12.61 -10.71 -15.07
CA TYR A 326 -11.29 -11.22 -15.35
C TYR A 326 -10.50 -11.39 -14.05
N THR A 327 -9.79 -12.52 -13.90
CA THR A 327 -8.84 -12.74 -12.79
C THR A 327 -7.43 -12.36 -13.21
N LEU A 328 -6.68 -11.63 -12.39
CA LEU A 328 -5.37 -11.03 -12.65
C LEU A 328 -4.29 -11.65 -11.75
N ASN A 329 -4.08 -12.95 -11.85
CA ASN A 329 -3.10 -13.70 -11.06
C ASN A 329 -2.26 -14.69 -11.90
N ASP A 330 -2.29 -14.52 -13.22
CA ASP A 330 -1.55 -15.37 -14.15
C ASP A 330 -0.11 -14.88 -14.39
N GLU A 331 0.68 -15.72 -15.07
CA GLU A 331 2.09 -15.47 -15.35
C GLU A 331 2.29 -14.25 -16.26
N LEU A 332 1.45 -14.08 -17.28
CA LEU A 332 1.58 -12.97 -18.23
C LEU A 332 1.24 -11.64 -17.54
N TYR A 333 0.18 -11.60 -16.71
CA TYR A 333 -0.10 -10.43 -15.89
C TYR A 333 1.09 -10.06 -15.00
N SER A 334 1.78 -11.05 -14.42
CA SER A 334 2.94 -10.82 -13.56
C SER A 334 4.09 -10.13 -14.30
N ASP A 335 4.27 -10.46 -15.58
CA ASP A 335 5.29 -9.85 -16.46
C ASP A 335 4.89 -8.45 -16.96
N LEU A 336 3.58 -8.19 -17.10
CA LEU A 336 3.06 -6.95 -17.68
C LEU A 336 2.72 -5.87 -16.65
N LYS A 337 2.26 -6.25 -15.45
CA LYS A 337 1.59 -5.36 -14.49
C LYS A 337 2.36 -4.07 -14.19
N HIS A 338 3.69 -4.14 -14.07
CA HIS A 338 4.50 -2.99 -13.69
C HIS A 338 4.92 -2.10 -14.87
N LEU A 339 4.82 -2.60 -16.09
CA LEU A 339 5.29 -1.90 -17.27
C LEU A 339 4.36 -0.74 -17.61
N ASN A 340 4.93 0.33 -18.17
CA ASN A 340 4.15 1.42 -18.75
C ASN A 340 3.25 0.88 -19.86
N PHE A 341 1.99 1.33 -19.86
CA PHE A 341 0.95 0.86 -20.76
C PHE A 341 1.31 1.02 -22.24
N ALA A 342 2.06 2.07 -22.61
CA ALA A 342 2.48 2.31 -23.99
C ALA A 342 3.32 1.17 -24.59
N SER A 343 4.02 0.39 -23.74
CA SER A 343 4.85 -0.74 -24.16
C SER A 343 4.09 -2.07 -24.29
N ILE A 344 2.88 -2.16 -23.74
CA ILE A 344 2.13 -3.42 -23.62
C ILE A 344 1.71 -3.97 -24.98
N GLY A 345 1.18 -3.11 -25.87
CA GLY A 345 0.72 -3.51 -27.19
C GLY A 345 1.83 -4.14 -28.06
N LEU A 346 3.03 -3.55 -28.04
CA LEU A 346 4.20 -4.09 -28.76
C LEU A 346 4.62 -5.45 -28.21
N LYS A 347 4.68 -5.60 -26.87
CA LYS A 347 5.03 -6.86 -26.20
C LYS A 347 4.01 -7.97 -26.50
N LEU A 348 2.72 -7.67 -26.42
CA LEU A 348 1.65 -8.62 -26.76
C LEU A 348 1.73 -9.08 -28.23
N ASN A 349 1.99 -8.15 -29.15
CA ASN A 349 2.17 -8.49 -30.57
C ASN A 349 3.41 -9.37 -30.80
N HIS A 350 4.53 -9.07 -30.15
CA HIS A 350 5.73 -9.89 -30.22
C HIS A 350 5.48 -11.31 -29.69
N LEU A 351 4.81 -11.44 -28.53
CA LEU A 351 4.41 -12.73 -27.97
C LEU A 351 3.46 -13.49 -28.90
N ALA A 352 2.46 -12.81 -29.49
CA ALA A 352 1.53 -13.42 -30.44
C ALA A 352 2.25 -13.96 -31.69
N ARG A 353 3.20 -13.19 -32.26
CA ARG A 353 4.02 -13.62 -33.41
C ARG A 353 4.92 -14.81 -33.06
N ALA A 354 5.52 -14.80 -31.87
CA ALA A 354 6.34 -15.90 -31.39
C ALA A 354 5.53 -17.20 -31.25
N ILE A 355 4.33 -17.11 -30.65
CA ILE A 355 3.39 -18.24 -30.53
C ILE A 355 2.97 -18.75 -31.91
N GLN A 356 2.61 -17.85 -32.83
CA GLN A 356 2.22 -18.21 -34.19
C GLN A 356 3.33 -18.93 -34.95
N SER A 357 4.59 -18.48 -34.80
CA SER A 357 5.77 -19.13 -35.38
C SER A 357 5.98 -20.53 -34.83
N GLU A 358 5.76 -20.75 -33.53
CA GLU A 358 5.81 -22.09 -32.93
C GLU A 358 4.71 -23.02 -33.43
N TYR A 359 3.49 -22.50 -33.64
CA TYR A 359 2.40 -23.27 -34.26
C TYR A 359 2.71 -23.65 -35.71
N SER A 360 3.24 -22.74 -36.52
CA SER A 360 3.56 -23.02 -37.93
C SER A 360 4.63 -24.11 -38.09
N LYS A 361 5.46 -24.35 -37.07
CA LYS A 361 6.41 -25.49 -37.09
C LYS A 361 5.69 -26.84 -37.14
N LYS A 362 4.44 -26.94 -36.69
CA LYS A 362 3.58 -28.13 -36.79
C LYS A 362 3.45 -28.63 -38.24
N ASP A 363 3.40 -27.72 -39.20
CA ASP A 363 3.21 -28.05 -40.61
C ASP A 363 4.51 -28.55 -41.28
N SER A 364 5.65 -28.45 -40.58
CA SER A 364 6.99 -28.80 -41.09
C SER A 364 7.61 -30.08 -40.50
N ILE A 365 6.87 -30.82 -39.67
CA ILE A 365 7.40 -31.98 -38.91
C ILE A 365 7.43 -33.25 -39.77
N GLN A 366 8.57 -33.97 -39.77
CA GLN A 366 8.74 -35.24 -40.51
C GLN A 366 9.09 -36.44 -39.60
N SER A 367 9.49 -36.24 -38.33
CA SER A 367 9.88 -37.32 -37.41
C SER A 367 8.86 -37.63 -36.31
N ILE A 368 8.68 -38.91 -35.98
CA ILE A 368 7.79 -39.37 -34.89
C ILE A 368 8.21 -38.84 -33.51
N GLN A 369 9.51 -38.58 -33.30
CA GLN A 369 10.01 -37.99 -32.04
C GLN A 369 9.61 -36.51 -31.91
N GLU A 370 9.62 -35.76 -33.02
CA GLU A 370 9.18 -34.36 -33.08
C GLU A 370 7.66 -34.24 -32.95
N ILE A 371 6.89 -35.23 -33.42
CA ILE A 371 5.43 -35.29 -33.18
C ILE A 371 5.14 -35.46 -31.68
N ARG A 372 5.86 -36.35 -30.98
CA ARG A 372 5.68 -36.53 -29.52
C ARG A 372 6.07 -35.29 -28.73
N SER A 373 7.16 -34.61 -29.09
CA SER A 373 7.56 -33.37 -28.42
C SER A 373 6.57 -32.23 -28.68
N LEU A 374 6.05 -32.11 -29.91
CA LEU A 374 5.00 -31.15 -30.23
C LEU A 374 3.73 -31.40 -29.43
N VAL A 375 3.22 -32.64 -29.40
CA VAL A 375 2.00 -33.00 -28.66
C VAL A 375 2.12 -32.65 -27.17
N ASN A 376 3.30 -32.85 -26.59
CA ASN A 376 3.58 -32.45 -25.21
C ASN A 376 3.63 -30.92 -25.01
N ASN A 377 4.00 -30.15 -26.04
CA ASN A 377 4.11 -28.69 -25.99
C ASN A 377 2.81 -27.96 -26.37
N LEU A 378 1.84 -28.63 -27.01
CA LEU A 378 0.59 -28.01 -27.47
C LEU A 378 -0.27 -27.45 -26.33
N GLY A 379 -0.32 -28.13 -25.18
CA GLY A 379 -1.08 -27.67 -24.00
C GLY A 379 -0.54 -26.33 -23.46
N PRO A 380 0.75 -26.26 -23.06
CA PRO A 380 1.38 -25.00 -22.63
C PRO A 380 1.27 -23.87 -23.66
N LEU A 381 1.39 -24.20 -24.95
CA LEU A 381 1.29 -23.21 -26.03
C LEU A 381 -0.13 -22.66 -26.18
N SER A 382 -1.16 -23.51 -26.06
CA SER A 382 -2.57 -23.08 -26.06
C SER A 382 -2.89 -22.19 -24.87
N ASN A 383 -2.38 -22.51 -23.67
CA ASN A 383 -2.55 -21.67 -22.49
C ASN A 383 -1.91 -20.29 -22.69
N LYS A 384 -0.69 -20.23 -23.24
CA LYS A 384 -0.04 -18.95 -23.59
C LYS A 384 -0.86 -18.15 -24.59
N GLN A 385 -1.45 -18.79 -25.59
CA GLN A 385 -2.34 -18.12 -26.56
C GLN A 385 -3.58 -17.52 -25.88
N GLU A 386 -4.19 -18.24 -24.93
CA GLU A 386 -5.33 -17.75 -24.15
C GLU A 386 -4.95 -16.54 -23.28
N LEU A 387 -3.79 -16.60 -22.60
CA LEU A 387 -3.28 -15.47 -21.81
C LEU A 387 -3.02 -14.23 -22.68
N VAL A 388 -2.37 -14.40 -23.83
CA VAL A 388 -2.12 -13.27 -24.76
C VAL A 388 -3.44 -12.71 -25.28
N LYS A 389 -4.41 -13.56 -25.63
CA LYS A 389 -5.74 -13.11 -26.06
C LYS A 389 -6.43 -12.29 -24.97
N LYS A 390 -6.51 -12.82 -23.75
CA LYS A 390 -7.09 -12.16 -22.58
C LYS A 390 -6.49 -10.77 -22.34
N HIS A 391 -5.17 -10.65 -22.32
CA HIS A 391 -4.50 -9.37 -22.07
C HIS A 391 -4.57 -8.41 -23.26
N THR A 392 -4.73 -8.93 -24.48
CA THR A 392 -5.04 -8.11 -25.66
C THR A 392 -6.44 -7.51 -25.54
N GLU A 393 -7.46 -8.32 -25.23
CA GLU A 393 -8.84 -7.86 -25.02
C GLU A 393 -8.91 -6.79 -23.91
N LEU A 394 -8.28 -7.04 -22.75
CA LEU A 394 -8.21 -6.06 -21.67
C LEU A 394 -7.53 -4.75 -22.10
N SER A 395 -6.45 -4.83 -22.87
CA SER A 395 -5.73 -3.65 -23.36
C SER A 395 -6.55 -2.86 -24.38
N GLU A 396 -7.32 -3.53 -25.24
CA GLU A 396 -8.24 -2.90 -26.18
C GLU A 396 -9.37 -2.18 -25.45
N ILE A 397 -9.94 -2.78 -24.39
CA ILE A 397 -10.98 -2.16 -23.56
C ILE A 397 -10.44 -0.89 -22.88
N VAL A 398 -9.23 -0.94 -22.32
CA VAL A 398 -8.55 0.24 -21.75
C VAL A 398 -8.39 1.34 -22.81
N LEU A 399 -7.89 1.00 -24.01
CA LEU A 399 -7.70 1.97 -25.10
C LEU A 399 -9.02 2.59 -25.57
N ASN A 400 -10.09 1.80 -25.63
CA ASN A 400 -11.41 2.30 -26.00
C ASN A 400 -11.94 3.28 -24.94
N TYR A 401 -11.76 2.97 -23.65
CA TYR A 401 -12.15 3.89 -22.60
C TYR A 401 -11.39 5.21 -22.69
N ILE A 402 -10.07 5.15 -22.88
CA ILE A 402 -9.22 6.34 -23.03
C ILE A 402 -9.73 7.21 -24.19
N LYS A 403 -10.01 6.62 -25.36
CA LYS A 403 -10.39 7.38 -26.57
C LYS A 403 -11.82 7.88 -26.59
N PHE A 404 -12.73 7.15 -25.95
CA PHE A 404 -14.18 7.37 -26.13
C PHE A 404 -14.91 7.72 -24.83
N GLY A 405 -14.21 7.71 -23.68
CA GLY A 405 -14.79 7.96 -22.36
C GLY A 405 -15.83 6.94 -21.90
N ASN A 406 -15.99 5.82 -22.62
CA ASN A 406 -16.95 4.78 -22.30
C ASN A 406 -16.44 3.38 -22.71
N VAL A 407 -17.04 2.35 -22.11
CA VAL A 407 -16.68 0.94 -22.32
C VAL A 407 -17.55 0.26 -23.39
N SER A 408 -18.22 1.04 -24.26
CA SER A 408 -19.17 0.44 -25.21
C SER A 408 -18.44 -0.42 -26.25
N SER A 409 -19.02 -1.60 -26.52
CA SER A 409 -18.48 -2.59 -27.47
C SER A 409 -18.49 -2.12 -28.93
N ASN A 410 -19.29 -1.09 -29.22
CA ASN A 410 -19.34 -0.41 -30.51
C ASN A 410 -19.37 1.10 -30.24
N PRO A 411 -18.22 1.76 -30.01
CA PRO A 411 -18.19 3.19 -29.79
C PRO A 411 -18.62 3.88 -31.09
N VAL A 412 -19.92 4.21 -31.17
CA VAL A 412 -20.43 5.06 -32.24
C VAL A 412 -19.99 6.47 -31.91
N LEU A 413 -19.19 7.08 -32.79
CA LEU A 413 -19.09 8.53 -32.87
C LEU A 413 -20.49 9.06 -33.14
N THR A 414 -21.27 9.31 -32.09
CA THR A 414 -22.44 10.16 -32.26
C THR A 414 -21.89 11.51 -32.67
N ASN A 415 -22.46 12.13 -33.71
CA ASN A 415 -21.99 13.38 -34.33
C ASN A 415 -22.05 14.61 -33.38
N PHE A 416 -22.14 14.39 -32.08
CA PHE A 416 -22.07 15.38 -31.02
C PHE A 416 -20.80 15.10 -30.21
N ASN A 417 -19.74 15.86 -30.50
CA ASN A 417 -18.47 15.99 -29.79
C ASN A 417 -18.46 15.35 -28.38
N VAL A 418 -18.18 14.05 -28.29
CA VAL A 418 -17.68 13.47 -27.04
C VAL A 418 -16.25 13.97 -26.94
N VAL A 419 -16.01 14.99 -26.12
CA VAL A 419 -14.66 15.46 -25.87
C VAL A 419 -13.92 14.31 -25.20
N ASP A 420 -12.73 13.98 -25.69
CA ASP A 420 -11.85 13.02 -25.04
C ASP A 420 -11.34 13.63 -23.72
N GLU A 421 -12.16 13.57 -22.66
CA GLU A 421 -11.85 14.14 -21.35
C GLU A 421 -10.59 13.51 -20.76
N TYR A 422 -10.38 12.22 -20.98
CA TYR A 422 -9.25 11.49 -20.42
C TYR A 422 -7.94 11.93 -21.09
N GLU A 423 -7.88 11.96 -22.42
CA GLU A 423 -6.72 12.44 -23.18
C GLU A 423 -6.44 13.90 -22.84
N LYS A 424 -7.46 14.77 -22.80
CA LYS A 424 -7.30 16.19 -22.44
C LYS A 424 -6.82 16.39 -21.02
N PHE A 425 -7.27 15.56 -20.08
CA PHE A 425 -6.76 15.59 -18.71
C PHE A 425 -5.32 15.07 -18.62
N LEU A 426 -4.97 14.03 -19.38
CA LEU A 426 -3.61 13.51 -19.44
C LEU A 426 -2.64 14.51 -20.09
N GLU A 427 -3.06 15.25 -21.13
CA GLU A 427 -2.33 16.38 -21.69
C GLU A 427 -2.04 17.43 -20.60
N PHE A 428 -3.07 17.84 -19.86
CA PHE A 428 -2.91 18.78 -18.74
C PHE A 428 -1.93 18.25 -17.68
N GLN A 429 -2.01 16.95 -17.33
CA GLN A 429 -1.09 16.33 -16.36
C GLN A 429 0.36 16.27 -16.84
N ASN A 430 0.60 16.15 -18.15
CA ASN A 430 1.96 16.20 -18.70
C ASN A 430 2.52 17.63 -18.68
N ASP A 431 1.67 18.62 -18.98
CA ASP A 431 2.05 20.02 -19.07
C ASP A 431 2.13 20.73 -17.71
N ILE A 432 1.56 20.16 -16.64
CA ILE A 432 1.32 20.86 -15.37
C ILE A 432 2.57 21.45 -14.70
N PHE A 433 3.76 20.92 -14.97
CA PHE A 433 5.01 21.47 -14.42
C PHE A 433 5.59 22.62 -15.26
N ASP A 434 5.13 22.76 -16.51
CA ASP A 434 5.53 23.83 -17.44
C ASP A 434 4.58 25.04 -17.38
N LEU A 435 3.43 24.89 -16.72
CA LEU A 435 2.41 25.92 -16.62
C LEU A 435 2.57 26.74 -15.33
N ASP A 436 2.29 28.05 -15.42
CA ASP A 436 2.15 28.90 -14.23
C ASP A 436 0.75 28.79 -13.59
N TYR A 437 0.61 29.33 -12.38
CA TYR A 437 -0.69 29.34 -11.66
C TYR A 437 -1.84 29.93 -12.50
N LYS A 438 -1.61 30.97 -13.30
CA LYS A 438 -2.70 31.56 -14.09
C LYS A 438 -3.11 30.62 -15.21
N GLN A 439 -2.17 29.98 -15.88
CA GLN A 439 -2.42 28.98 -16.91
C GLN A 439 -3.13 27.75 -16.35
N HIS A 440 -2.75 27.31 -15.15
CA HIS A 440 -3.48 26.27 -14.41
C HIS A 440 -4.95 26.60 -14.22
N ILE A 441 -5.26 27.78 -13.68
CA ILE A 441 -6.64 28.23 -13.47
C ILE A 441 -7.39 28.38 -14.80
N LEU A 442 -6.73 28.89 -15.85
CA LEU A 442 -7.34 28.99 -17.19
C LEU A 442 -7.69 27.61 -17.76
N LYS A 443 -6.83 26.61 -17.60
CA LYS A 443 -7.10 25.22 -18.02
C LYS A 443 -8.24 24.59 -17.24
N LEU A 444 -8.29 24.79 -15.93
CA LEU A 444 -9.42 24.33 -15.12
C LEU A 444 -10.75 24.98 -15.56
N LYS A 445 -10.76 26.30 -15.79
CA LYS A 445 -11.95 27.00 -16.32
C LYS A 445 -12.33 26.52 -17.72
N GLU A 446 -11.35 26.16 -18.56
CA GLU A 446 -11.60 25.54 -19.87
C GLU A 446 -12.37 24.22 -19.71
N PHE A 447 -11.96 23.35 -18.78
CA PHE A 447 -12.64 22.08 -18.50
C PHE A 447 -14.06 22.30 -17.94
N ILE A 448 -14.23 23.25 -17.03
CA ILE A 448 -15.54 23.62 -16.46
C ILE A 448 -16.48 24.13 -17.56
N THR A 449 -16.00 25.02 -18.42
CA THR A 449 -16.79 25.59 -19.53
C THR A 449 -17.19 24.53 -20.55
N LYS A 450 -16.32 23.55 -20.78
CA LYS A 450 -16.59 22.40 -21.65
C LYS A 450 -17.46 21.32 -20.98
N CYS A 451 -17.92 21.54 -19.75
CA CYS A 451 -18.77 20.61 -19.00
C CYS A 451 -18.14 19.22 -18.84
N PHE A 452 -16.83 19.17 -18.58
CA PHE A 452 -16.15 17.90 -18.27
C PHE A 452 -16.72 17.27 -16.99
N SER A 453 -16.54 15.97 -16.80
CA SER A 453 -16.93 15.27 -15.58
C SER A 453 -16.36 15.93 -14.31
N ASP A 454 -17.14 15.87 -13.23
CA ASP A 454 -16.74 16.35 -11.91
C ASP A 454 -15.42 15.69 -11.46
N ARG A 455 -15.21 14.42 -11.81
CA ARG A 455 -13.95 13.69 -11.61
C ARG A 455 -12.75 14.46 -12.16
N VAL A 456 -12.75 14.81 -13.44
CA VAL A 456 -11.59 15.49 -14.07
C VAL A 456 -11.36 16.85 -13.41
N ILE A 457 -12.43 17.61 -13.19
CA ILE A 457 -12.36 18.94 -12.57
C ILE A 457 -11.80 18.86 -11.14
N LEU A 458 -12.31 17.95 -10.30
CA LEU A 458 -11.86 17.80 -8.92
C LEU A 458 -10.41 17.33 -8.88
N LEU A 459 -9.99 16.38 -9.73
CA LEU A 459 -8.59 15.96 -9.79
C LEU A 459 -7.67 17.09 -10.27
N SER A 460 -8.08 17.87 -11.26
CA SER A 460 -7.38 19.10 -11.66
C SER A 460 -7.26 20.08 -10.50
N LEU A 461 -8.34 20.31 -9.74
CA LEU A 461 -8.34 21.18 -8.57
C LEU A 461 -7.32 20.69 -7.51
N ILE A 462 -7.28 19.39 -7.26
CA ILE A 462 -6.33 18.76 -6.33
C ILE A 462 -4.89 18.98 -6.77
N LEU A 463 -4.57 18.68 -8.03
CA LEU A 463 -3.21 18.85 -8.56
C LEU A 463 -2.78 20.32 -8.55
N ILE A 464 -3.65 21.24 -8.97
CA ILE A 464 -3.37 22.68 -8.95
C ILE A 464 -3.11 23.14 -7.52
N SER A 465 -3.94 22.72 -6.56
CA SER A 465 -3.72 23.06 -5.15
C SER A 465 -2.39 22.52 -4.63
N ASN A 466 -2.04 21.26 -4.93
CA ASN A 466 -0.83 20.64 -4.38
C ASN A 466 0.45 21.27 -4.96
N PHE A 467 0.46 21.67 -6.22
CA PHE A 467 1.67 22.20 -6.87
C PHE A 467 1.87 23.71 -6.71
N ASN A 468 0.80 24.44 -6.36
CA ASN A 468 0.86 25.88 -6.13
C ASN A 468 0.75 26.25 -4.63
N ASP A 469 0.88 25.27 -3.74
CA ASP A 469 0.75 25.43 -2.29
C ASP A 469 -0.59 26.09 -1.90
N GLY A 470 -1.66 25.70 -2.61
CA GLY A 470 -3.04 26.14 -2.44
C GLY A 470 -3.59 26.99 -3.59
N ILE A 471 -4.90 27.25 -3.52
CA ILE A 471 -5.67 28.04 -4.47
C ILE A 471 -6.04 29.36 -3.81
N LYS A 472 -5.85 30.47 -4.51
CA LYS A 472 -6.22 31.79 -3.99
C LYS A 472 -7.73 31.85 -3.76
N GLU A 473 -8.14 32.38 -2.61
CA GLU A 473 -9.54 32.50 -2.18
C GLU A 473 -10.47 33.05 -3.27
N ARG A 474 -10.07 34.16 -3.90
CA ARG A 474 -10.85 34.77 -5.00
C ARG A 474 -11.07 33.81 -6.18
N ASP A 475 -10.05 33.05 -6.56
CA ASP A 475 -10.16 32.12 -7.69
C ASP A 475 -10.97 30.88 -7.27
N PHE A 476 -10.79 30.42 -6.03
CA PHE A 476 -11.56 29.33 -5.44
C PHE A 476 -13.06 29.63 -5.38
N ASP A 477 -13.46 30.81 -4.90
CA ASP A 477 -14.87 31.21 -4.80
C ASP A 477 -15.55 31.23 -6.17
N GLN A 478 -14.86 31.76 -7.19
CA GLN A 478 -15.36 31.78 -8.56
C GLN A 478 -15.53 30.37 -9.12
N ILE A 479 -14.52 29.51 -8.93
CA ILE A 479 -14.59 28.12 -9.35
C ILE A 479 -15.76 27.43 -8.64
N LEU A 480 -15.89 27.59 -7.32
CA LEU A 480 -16.95 26.95 -6.55
C LEU A 480 -18.35 27.38 -7.03
N GLU A 481 -18.55 28.66 -7.34
CA GLU A 481 -19.81 29.14 -7.89
C GLU A 481 -20.13 28.49 -9.25
N GLU A 482 -19.16 28.42 -10.16
CA GLU A 482 -19.31 27.75 -11.47
C GLU A 482 -19.59 26.24 -11.30
N LEU A 483 -18.92 25.57 -10.35
CA LEU A 483 -19.15 24.15 -10.08
C LEU A 483 -20.53 23.86 -9.50
N ILE A 484 -21.03 24.70 -8.59
CA ILE A 484 -22.39 24.56 -8.06
C ILE A 484 -23.42 24.76 -9.17
N GLN A 485 -23.17 25.67 -10.10
CA GLN A 485 -24.04 25.88 -11.27
C GLN A 485 -24.05 24.66 -12.21
N ASN A 486 -22.90 24.01 -12.42
CA ASN A 486 -22.76 22.86 -13.33
C ASN A 486 -23.23 21.53 -12.72
N PHE A 487 -22.95 21.28 -11.44
CA PHE A 487 -23.13 19.97 -10.78
C PHE A 487 -24.14 19.99 -9.62
N GLY A 488 -24.67 21.15 -9.27
CA GLY A 488 -25.58 21.31 -8.13
C GLY A 488 -24.84 21.43 -6.79
N ILE A 489 -25.61 21.50 -5.69
CA ILE A 489 -25.06 21.76 -4.36
C ILE A 489 -24.21 20.61 -3.81
N ASP A 490 -24.41 19.38 -4.30
CA ASP A 490 -23.72 18.20 -3.77
C ASP A 490 -22.21 18.27 -3.96
N ILE A 491 -21.74 18.90 -5.04
CA ILE A 491 -20.30 19.13 -5.29
C ILE A 491 -19.66 19.97 -4.20
N LYS A 492 -20.42 20.88 -3.57
CA LYS A 492 -19.92 21.73 -2.48
C LYS A 492 -19.52 20.88 -1.28
N PHE A 493 -20.33 19.88 -0.90
CA PHE A 493 -19.98 18.99 0.23
C PHE A 493 -18.70 18.21 -0.06
N THR A 494 -18.51 17.80 -1.32
CA THR A 494 -17.28 17.12 -1.75
C THR A 494 -16.07 18.04 -1.61
N ILE A 495 -16.18 19.29 -2.06
CA ILE A 495 -15.13 20.30 -1.96
C ILE A 495 -14.85 20.68 -0.50
N ASP A 496 -15.88 20.84 0.33
CA ASP A 496 -15.73 21.11 1.77
C ASP A 496 -14.94 19.99 2.45
N ASN A 497 -15.20 18.73 2.08
CA ASN A 497 -14.43 17.59 2.58
C ASN A 497 -12.99 17.57 2.06
N LEU A 498 -12.75 17.92 0.79
CA LEU A 498 -11.39 18.05 0.24
C LEU A 498 -10.58 19.12 0.99
N VAL A 499 -11.19 20.25 1.34
CA VAL A 499 -10.58 21.31 2.16
C VAL A 499 -10.36 20.81 3.58
N LYS A 500 -11.38 20.23 4.21
CA LYS A 500 -11.32 19.68 5.58
C LYS A 500 -10.20 18.65 5.74
N PHE A 501 -10.00 17.80 4.74
CA PHE A 501 -8.95 16.77 4.74
C PHE A 501 -7.58 17.30 4.28
N ASN A 502 -7.44 18.62 4.02
CA ASN A 502 -6.22 19.23 3.48
C ASN A 502 -5.71 18.56 2.20
N VAL A 503 -6.62 17.95 1.43
CA VAL A 503 -6.34 17.45 0.08
C VAL A 503 -6.20 18.63 -0.88
N ILE A 504 -7.00 19.67 -0.66
CA ILE A 504 -6.84 21.00 -1.26
C ILE A 504 -6.73 22.07 -0.18
N GLN A 505 -6.08 23.18 -0.52
CA GLN A 505 -5.87 24.31 0.36
C GLN A 505 -6.38 25.58 -0.29
N VAL A 506 -7.01 26.44 0.51
CA VAL A 506 -7.46 27.77 0.10
C VAL A 506 -6.63 28.80 0.82
N VAL A 507 -5.95 29.66 0.06
CA VAL A 507 -5.03 30.67 0.58
C VAL A 507 -5.71 32.03 0.51
N GLY A 508 -5.98 32.60 1.69
CA GLY A 508 -6.49 33.96 1.83
C GLY A 508 -5.39 35.02 1.68
N ASN A 509 -5.79 36.29 1.54
CA ASN A 509 -4.85 37.41 1.40
C ASN A 509 -4.12 37.80 2.71
N SER A 510 -4.42 37.16 3.85
CA SER A 510 -3.82 37.49 5.15
C SER A 510 -3.17 36.27 5.84
N SER A 511 -1.88 36.45 6.20
CA SER A 511 -1.16 35.85 7.34
C SER A 511 -0.71 34.38 7.34
N THR A 512 -0.09 33.89 6.26
CA THR A 512 0.81 32.70 6.33
C THR A 512 2.10 32.84 5.52
N THR A 513 2.17 33.80 4.60
CA THR A 513 3.37 34.06 3.77
C THR A 513 4.54 34.70 4.53
N GLY A 514 4.27 35.33 5.68
CA GLY A 514 5.30 35.98 6.50
C GLY A 514 6.26 35.01 7.21
N GLU A 515 5.80 33.82 7.58
CA GLU A 515 6.64 32.81 8.24
C GLU A 515 7.45 31.98 7.24
N ILE A 516 6.89 31.75 6.04
CA ILE A 516 7.54 31.02 4.93
C ILE A 516 8.75 31.80 4.39
N PHE A 517 8.66 33.12 4.30
CA PHE A 517 9.78 33.96 3.88
C PHE A 517 10.91 34.04 4.93
N GLY A 518 10.59 33.90 6.22
CA GLY A 518 11.59 33.79 7.28
C GLY A 518 12.46 32.53 7.13
N ALA A 519 11.86 31.40 6.74
CA ALA A 519 12.56 30.13 6.49
C ALA A 519 13.47 30.15 5.24
N LEU A 520 13.18 31.00 4.25
CA LEU A 520 14.04 31.14 3.05
C LEU A 520 15.38 31.81 3.38
N THR A 521 15.44 32.67 4.40
CA THR A 521 16.70 33.31 4.80
C THR A 521 17.64 32.37 5.57
N SER A 522 17.13 31.30 6.19
CA SER A 522 17.94 30.33 6.94
C SER A 522 18.54 29.23 6.06
N ILE A 523 18.00 29.01 4.85
CA ILE A 523 18.52 27.99 3.91
C ILE A 523 19.72 28.52 3.10
N SER A 524 19.90 29.85 3.00
CA SER A 524 20.96 30.48 2.21
C SER A 524 22.27 30.80 2.96
N ILE A 525 22.41 30.49 4.25
CA ILE A 525 23.65 30.76 5.01
C ILE A 525 24.12 29.48 5.72
N GLY A 526 25.14 28.85 5.15
CA GLY A 526 25.93 27.85 5.84
C GLY A 526 26.79 28.46 6.95
N ASN A 527 26.94 27.70 8.04
CA ASN A 527 27.81 27.92 9.21
C ASN A 527 27.55 29.19 10.05
N SER A 528 26.91 29.00 11.22
CA SER A 528 27.53 29.36 12.50
C SER A 528 26.79 28.77 13.69
N ASN A 529 27.57 28.24 14.64
CA ASN A 529 27.18 28.08 16.03
C ASN A 529 26.72 29.44 16.59
N THR A 530 25.50 29.55 17.09
CA THR A 530 25.19 30.47 18.19
C THR A 530 24.13 29.88 19.12
N LYS A 531 24.51 29.76 20.40
CA LYS A 531 23.59 29.64 21.53
C LYS A 531 22.88 31.00 21.66
N GLY A 532 21.55 30.99 21.68
CA GLY A 532 20.73 32.16 21.99
C GLY A 532 19.41 31.70 22.60
N GLY A 533 19.21 31.98 23.89
CA GLY A 533 18.08 31.51 24.67
C GLY A 533 16.75 32.14 24.23
N ALA A 534 15.71 31.32 24.19
CA ALA A 534 14.33 31.78 24.11
C ALA A 534 13.80 32.00 25.53
N ASN A 535 13.45 33.26 25.83
CA ASN A 535 12.69 33.64 27.01
C ASN A 535 11.32 32.96 26.96
N VAL A 536 11.01 32.19 27.99
CA VAL A 536 9.67 31.70 28.30
C VAL A 536 8.96 32.82 29.06
N ASN A 537 8.12 33.60 28.38
CA ASN A 537 7.09 34.36 29.08
C ASN A 537 5.88 33.46 29.26
N SER A 538 5.60 33.18 30.52
CA SER A 538 4.42 32.52 31.04
C SER A 538 3.32 33.58 31.17
N ASP A 539 2.35 33.56 30.25
CA ASP A 539 1.06 34.20 30.50
C ASP A 539 0.10 33.14 31.05
N GLU A 540 0.11 33.03 32.38
CA GLU A 540 -0.99 32.49 33.15
C GLU A 540 -2.13 33.52 33.11
N ASN A 541 -3.17 33.27 32.30
CA ASN A 541 -4.57 33.62 32.59
C ASN A 541 -5.48 33.03 31.52
N GLY A 542 -6.41 32.20 31.98
CA GLY A 542 -7.18 31.27 31.17
C GLY A 542 -8.36 31.89 30.43
N ALA A 543 -8.37 31.66 29.12
CA ALA A 543 -9.52 31.23 28.36
C ALA A 543 -8.97 30.48 27.14
N LEU A 544 -9.18 29.17 27.09
CA LEU A 544 -8.80 28.30 25.98
C LEU A 544 -9.67 28.63 24.77
N ASP A 545 -9.24 29.60 23.97
CA ASP A 545 -9.72 29.72 22.59
C ASP A 545 -8.89 28.76 21.72
N LEU A 546 -9.18 27.47 21.85
CA LEU A 546 -8.62 26.42 21.01
C LEU A 546 -9.32 26.46 19.65
N GLY A 547 -8.88 27.38 18.79
CA GLY A 547 -9.27 27.37 17.38
C GLY A 547 -8.98 26.02 16.72
N TYR A 548 -9.80 25.65 15.73
CA TYR A 548 -9.75 24.39 14.99
C TYR A 548 -8.36 24.07 14.40
N ASP A 549 -7.51 25.08 14.20
CA ASP A 549 -6.13 24.95 13.69
C ASP A 549 -5.21 24.10 14.59
N ASN A 550 -5.57 23.90 15.87
CA ASN A 550 -4.81 23.05 16.79
C ASN A 550 -5.22 21.57 16.80
N LEU A 551 -6.26 21.14 16.06
CA LEU A 551 -6.61 19.70 15.97
C LEU A 551 -5.51 18.87 15.28
N SER A 552 -4.77 19.46 14.35
CA SER A 552 -3.62 18.83 13.67
C SER A 552 -2.57 18.33 14.67
N LYS A 553 -2.29 19.11 15.71
CA LYS A 553 -1.34 18.76 16.78
C LYS A 553 -1.79 17.59 17.66
N LEU A 554 -3.10 17.29 17.69
CA LEU A 554 -3.63 16.16 18.47
C LEU A 554 -3.47 14.82 17.76
N GLY A 555 -3.11 14.81 16.47
CA GLY A 555 -2.93 13.58 15.69
C GLY A 555 -4.23 12.79 15.49
N ILE A 556 -5.39 13.42 15.65
CA ILE A 556 -6.71 12.76 15.55
C ILE A 556 -7.25 12.68 14.12
N THR A 557 -6.54 13.26 13.15
CA THR A 557 -6.87 13.23 11.72
C THR A 557 -5.58 13.11 10.90
N GLY A 558 -5.61 12.35 9.81
CA GLY A 558 -4.58 12.32 8.75
C GLY A 558 -4.71 13.47 7.74
N GLY A 559 -5.80 14.25 7.81
CA GLY A 559 -6.05 15.38 6.93
C GLY A 559 -5.25 16.61 7.33
N GLN A 560 -3.93 16.51 7.33
CA GLN A 560 -3.00 17.56 7.72
C GLN A 560 -2.08 17.89 6.56
N LEU A 561 -1.65 19.15 6.46
CA LEU A 561 -0.66 19.56 5.49
C LEU A 561 0.66 18.78 5.71
N GLY A 562 1.09 18.01 4.71
CA GLY A 562 2.32 17.23 4.77
C GLY A 562 3.58 18.05 4.49
N LEU A 563 3.49 19.05 3.59
CA LEU A 563 4.62 19.86 3.13
C LEU A 563 4.75 21.15 3.96
N LYS A 564 5.95 21.46 4.48
CA LYS A 564 6.29 22.77 5.07
C LYS A 564 6.87 23.74 4.05
N THR A 565 7.60 23.18 3.11
CA THR A 565 8.31 23.90 2.07
C THR A 565 7.48 23.85 0.79
N PRO A 566 7.46 24.94 -0.01
CA PRO A 566 6.80 24.95 -1.32
C PRO A 566 7.11 23.73 -2.17
N PHE A 567 6.09 23.15 -2.81
CA PHE A 567 6.22 21.95 -3.62
C PHE A 567 7.35 22.05 -4.65
N THR A 568 7.48 23.19 -5.34
CA THR A 568 8.53 23.43 -6.35
C THR A 568 9.96 23.22 -5.84
N LEU A 569 10.23 23.49 -4.56
CA LEU A 569 11.54 23.26 -3.95
C LEU A 569 11.73 21.79 -3.57
N ILE A 570 10.66 21.13 -3.13
CA ILE A 570 10.66 19.70 -2.80
C ILE A 570 10.87 18.89 -4.07
N ASP A 571 10.13 19.20 -5.13
CA ASP A 571 10.30 18.64 -6.45
C ASP A 571 11.75 18.77 -6.92
N LYS A 572 12.28 19.99 -6.95
CA LYS A 572 13.67 20.23 -7.37
C LYS A 572 14.67 19.46 -6.51
N PHE A 573 14.48 19.38 -5.19
CA PHE A 573 15.39 18.68 -4.29
C PHE A 573 15.38 17.18 -4.52
N PHE A 574 14.19 16.55 -4.54
CA PHE A 574 14.02 15.11 -4.72
C PHE A 574 14.06 14.67 -6.19
N ASN A 575 14.17 15.61 -7.12
CA ASN A 575 14.17 15.36 -8.56
C ASN A 575 12.96 14.49 -8.93
N LEU A 576 11.75 14.98 -8.64
CA LEU A 576 10.51 14.23 -8.89
C LEU A 576 10.21 14.15 -10.38
N HIS A 577 10.71 15.09 -11.18
CA HIS A 577 10.64 15.08 -12.65
C HIS A 577 12.05 15.04 -13.27
N PRO A 578 12.73 13.87 -13.24
CA PRO A 578 14.04 13.74 -13.86
C PRO A 578 13.94 13.92 -15.38
N GLN A 579 14.91 14.64 -15.95
CA GLN A 579 15.03 14.80 -17.41
C GLN A 579 15.43 13.46 -18.04
N VAL A 580 14.56 12.95 -18.93
CA VAL A 580 14.85 11.78 -19.75
C VAL A 580 15.55 12.29 -21.02
N ALA A 581 16.71 11.73 -21.37
CA ALA A 581 17.40 12.12 -22.59
C ALA A 581 16.61 11.65 -23.82
N GLU A 582 16.43 12.52 -24.82
CA GLU A 582 15.60 12.28 -26.01
C GLU A 582 16.16 11.19 -26.96
N ASP A 583 17.40 10.72 -26.77
CA ASP A 583 18.17 9.92 -27.74
C ASP A 583 18.31 8.42 -27.40
N GLU A 584 17.51 7.83 -26.51
CA GLU A 584 17.73 6.43 -26.11
C GLU A 584 17.09 5.42 -27.08
N GLU A 585 17.89 4.97 -28.06
CA GLU A 585 17.58 3.86 -28.98
C GLU A 585 17.04 2.61 -28.24
N GLU A 586 16.00 1.98 -28.82
CA GLU A 586 15.46 0.71 -28.34
C GLU A 586 16.56 -0.36 -28.35
N VAL A 587 17.18 -0.62 -27.19
CA VAL A 587 18.09 -1.75 -27.04
C VAL A 587 17.26 -3.04 -27.12
N ASP A 588 17.44 -3.76 -28.23
CA ASP A 588 16.69 -4.95 -28.70
C ASP A 588 16.64 -6.17 -27.76
N LYS A 589 17.15 -6.10 -26.53
CA LYS A 589 17.13 -7.21 -25.56
C LYS A 589 16.76 -6.76 -24.16
N LYS A 590 15.51 -6.34 -24.02
CA LYS A 590 14.88 -6.11 -22.71
C LYS A 590 14.37 -7.45 -22.18
N ASP A 591 14.95 -7.92 -21.08
CA ASP A 591 14.63 -9.19 -20.42
C ASP A 591 13.35 -9.16 -19.58
N GLY A 592 12.64 -8.02 -19.57
CA GLY A 592 11.40 -7.81 -18.82
C GLY A 592 11.60 -7.23 -17.41
N THR A 593 12.82 -7.06 -16.91
CA THR A 593 13.07 -6.40 -15.62
C THR A 593 12.95 -4.88 -15.73
N LEU A 594 12.38 -4.22 -14.72
CA LEU A 594 12.09 -2.78 -14.79
C LEU A 594 13.35 -1.93 -14.92
N VAL A 595 14.46 -2.36 -14.31
CA VAL A 595 15.75 -1.66 -14.39
C VAL A 595 16.42 -1.73 -15.76
N ASN A 596 16.07 -2.72 -16.59
CA ASN A 596 16.53 -2.82 -17.97
C ASN A 596 15.55 -2.14 -18.94
N GLU A 597 14.28 -2.02 -18.54
CA GLU A 597 13.25 -1.33 -19.29
C GLU A 597 13.32 0.19 -19.17
N TYR A 598 13.70 0.68 -17.97
CA TYR A 598 13.65 2.10 -17.59
C TYR A 598 14.91 2.54 -16.85
N LYS A 599 15.39 3.75 -17.15
CA LYS A 599 16.57 4.37 -16.52
C LYS A 599 16.31 4.92 -15.11
N ASP A 600 15.07 5.31 -14.84
CA ASP A 600 14.59 5.78 -13.53
C ASP A 600 13.11 5.36 -13.37
N ALA A 601 12.54 5.53 -12.18
CA ALA A 601 11.21 5.08 -11.82
C ALA A 601 10.05 5.96 -12.37
N THR A 602 10.22 6.51 -13.59
CA THR A 602 9.34 7.53 -14.20
C THR A 602 8.18 6.96 -15.01
N PHE A 603 8.09 5.64 -15.10
CA PHE A 603 7.17 4.93 -15.99
C PHE A 603 5.73 4.81 -15.45
N GLY A 604 5.51 5.15 -14.18
CA GLY A 604 4.26 4.92 -13.48
C GLY A 604 3.26 6.09 -13.52
N LEU A 605 3.72 7.32 -13.76
CA LEU A 605 2.90 8.55 -13.69
C LEU A 605 3.22 9.50 -14.87
N PRO A 606 2.34 10.47 -15.19
CA PRO A 606 2.54 11.45 -16.26
C PRO A 606 3.74 12.38 -16.00
N SER A 607 4.20 13.11 -17.02
CA SER A 607 5.31 14.07 -16.94
C SER A 607 6.58 13.50 -16.29
N THR A 608 6.90 12.25 -16.62
CA THR A 608 8.04 11.49 -16.06
C THR A 608 8.12 11.53 -14.53
N THR A 609 6.97 11.65 -13.85
CA THR A 609 6.91 11.85 -12.40
C THR A 609 7.33 10.59 -11.64
N VAL A 610 8.19 10.75 -10.63
CA VAL A 610 8.49 9.74 -9.63
C VAL A 610 7.75 10.09 -8.33
N PRO A 611 6.91 9.20 -7.77
CA PRO A 611 6.21 9.47 -6.51
C PRO A 611 7.17 9.85 -5.38
N LEU A 612 6.79 10.83 -4.57
CA LEU A 612 7.65 11.31 -3.48
C LEU A 612 7.85 10.22 -2.42
N LEU A 613 6.83 9.40 -2.13
CA LEU A 613 6.99 8.26 -1.22
C LEU A 613 8.09 7.30 -1.71
N ALA A 614 8.16 7.05 -3.02
CA ALA A 614 9.20 6.21 -3.60
C ALA A 614 10.59 6.86 -3.47
N ARG A 615 10.72 8.18 -3.71
CA ARG A 615 11.98 8.91 -3.50
C ARG A 615 12.42 8.94 -2.03
N LEU A 616 11.50 9.05 -1.07
CA LEU A 616 11.81 8.98 0.35
C LEU A 616 12.42 7.62 0.72
N VAL A 617 11.85 6.51 0.23
CA VAL A 617 12.42 5.17 0.41
C VAL A 617 13.75 5.03 -0.33
N GLN A 618 13.83 5.48 -1.59
CA GLN A 618 15.05 5.43 -2.39
C GLN A 618 16.21 6.13 -1.70
N SER A 619 15.97 7.33 -1.13
CA SER A 619 16.98 8.18 -0.48
C SER A 619 17.70 7.54 0.72
N LEU A 620 17.09 6.51 1.34
CA LEU A 620 17.74 5.72 2.38
C LEU A 620 18.92 4.91 1.82
N TYR A 621 18.75 4.35 0.62
CA TYR A 621 19.67 3.36 0.06
C TYR A 621 20.56 3.91 -1.05
N MET A 622 20.06 4.86 -1.85
CA MET A 622 20.75 5.50 -2.95
C MET A 622 20.29 6.95 -3.10
N ARG A 623 21.23 7.87 -3.37
CA ARG A 623 20.97 9.31 -3.48
C ARG A 623 21.54 9.91 -4.77
N ASP A 624 21.86 9.05 -5.73
CA ASP A 624 22.36 9.40 -7.07
C ASP A 624 21.34 10.21 -7.88
N PHE A 625 20.04 10.06 -7.57
CA PHE A 625 18.98 10.84 -8.19
C PHE A 625 18.90 12.31 -7.73
N LEU A 626 19.60 12.70 -6.65
CA LEU A 626 19.63 14.08 -6.14
C LEU A 626 20.55 14.98 -6.98
N VAL A 627 20.21 15.20 -8.25
CA VAL A 627 21.06 15.90 -9.22
C VAL A 627 21.23 17.38 -8.88
N ASN A 628 20.15 18.05 -8.47
CA ASN A 628 20.14 19.51 -8.26
C ASN A 628 20.86 19.94 -6.97
N LYS A 629 20.81 19.10 -5.92
CA LYS A 629 21.50 19.32 -4.65
C LYS A 629 22.03 17.98 -4.13
N PRO A 630 23.19 17.52 -4.64
CA PRO A 630 23.75 16.23 -4.26
C PRO A 630 24.03 16.15 -2.76
N VAL A 631 23.47 15.13 -2.10
CA VAL A 631 23.74 14.82 -0.70
C VAL A 631 24.34 13.43 -0.61
N ASN A 632 25.65 13.37 -0.35
CA ASN A 632 26.35 12.09 -0.21
C ASN A 632 25.92 11.36 1.06
N ASN A 633 25.64 10.05 0.94
CA ASN A 633 25.49 9.21 2.12
C ASN A 633 26.89 8.84 2.67
N LEU A 634 27.23 9.39 3.84
CA LEU A 634 28.53 9.16 4.48
C LEU A 634 28.57 7.88 5.34
N SER A 635 27.42 7.27 5.58
CA SER A 635 27.26 6.05 6.37
C SER A 635 27.13 4.82 5.47
N ARG A 636 27.55 3.66 5.99
CA ARG A 636 27.22 2.35 5.38
C ARG A 636 25.78 1.93 5.70
N ARG A 637 25.21 2.45 6.78
CA ARG A 637 23.82 2.23 7.17
C ARG A 637 22.92 3.09 6.28
N PRO A 638 21.76 2.58 5.82
CA PRO A 638 20.74 3.45 5.27
C PRO A 638 20.35 4.52 6.31
N ASN A 639 20.03 5.73 5.88
CA ASN A 639 19.68 6.85 6.75
C ASN A 639 19.08 8.00 5.95
N TRP A 640 18.49 8.95 6.65
CA TRP A 640 18.05 10.25 6.14
C TRP A 640 18.95 11.42 6.57
N ASP A 641 20.17 11.13 7.04
CA ASP A 641 21.12 12.15 7.49
C ASP A 641 21.37 13.20 6.40
N ASN A 642 21.40 14.47 6.82
CA ASN A 642 21.67 15.63 5.98
C ASN A 642 20.65 15.88 4.84
N LEU A 643 19.52 15.18 4.80
CA LEU A 643 18.44 15.48 3.84
C LEU A 643 17.55 16.65 4.28
N GLY A 644 17.53 16.97 5.58
CA GLY A 644 16.74 18.10 6.10
C GLY A 644 15.22 17.88 6.04
N LEU A 645 14.76 16.64 6.19
CA LEU A 645 13.34 16.27 6.05
C LEU A 645 12.40 17.06 6.97
N ASP A 646 12.82 17.37 8.21
CA ASP A 646 12.00 18.15 9.15
C ASP A 646 11.79 19.60 8.75
N ASN A 647 12.65 20.13 7.87
CA ASN A 647 12.49 21.46 7.28
C ASN A 647 11.53 21.43 6.10
N MET A 648 11.46 20.30 5.37
CA MET A 648 10.64 20.16 4.16
C MET A 648 9.21 19.71 4.45
N PHE A 649 9.02 18.94 5.52
CA PHE A 649 7.76 18.24 5.79
C PHE A 649 7.33 18.41 7.24
N HIS A 650 6.01 18.49 7.44
CA HIS A 650 5.38 18.36 8.74
C HIS A 650 5.50 16.94 9.30
N GLY A 651 5.18 16.82 10.58
CA GLY A 651 5.37 15.60 11.37
C GLY A 651 6.82 15.25 11.65
N LYS A 652 7.03 14.37 12.63
CA LYS A 652 8.36 13.94 13.07
C LYS A 652 9.07 13.07 12.04
N SER A 653 10.38 13.26 11.88
CA SER A 653 11.27 12.30 11.23
C SER A 653 11.96 11.45 12.29
N LEU A 654 11.87 10.13 12.18
CA LEU A 654 12.62 9.18 13.00
C LEU A 654 13.60 8.43 12.12
N ASP A 655 14.83 8.33 12.59
CA ASP A 655 15.89 7.54 12.00
C ASP A 655 16.64 6.79 13.13
N ILE A 656 16.22 5.55 13.39
CA ILE A 656 16.62 4.77 14.57
C ILE A 656 17.47 3.58 14.12
N ASN A 657 18.65 3.44 14.71
CA ASN A 657 19.45 2.21 14.66
C ASN A 657 19.13 1.37 15.91
N ILE A 658 18.60 0.16 15.73
CA ILE A 658 18.31 -0.76 16.84
C ILE A 658 19.51 -1.67 17.11
N CYS A 659 20.28 -2.01 16.08
CA CYS A 659 21.37 -2.97 16.14
C CYS A 659 22.70 -2.32 15.75
N ASP A 660 23.44 -1.81 16.74
CA ASP A 660 24.73 -1.08 16.61
C ASP A 660 25.86 -1.81 15.86
N THR A 661 25.71 -3.11 15.58
CA THR A 661 26.70 -3.91 14.84
C THR A 661 27.04 -3.43 13.42
N SER A 662 26.38 -2.36 12.94
CA SER A 662 26.58 -1.80 11.59
C SER A 662 27.38 -0.48 11.54
N ASP A 663 27.64 0.17 12.67
CA ASP A 663 28.29 1.51 12.72
C ASP A 663 29.81 1.47 12.95
N GLU A 664 30.41 0.28 13.12
CA GLU A 664 31.86 0.17 13.23
C GLU A 664 32.57 0.40 11.88
N LYS A 665 32.89 1.67 11.58
CA LYS A 665 34.02 1.96 10.69
C LYS A 665 35.25 1.26 11.28
N ARG A 666 35.97 0.47 10.46
CA ARG A 666 37.40 0.23 10.70
C ARG A 666 38.02 1.59 11.03
N LYS A 667 38.42 1.82 12.28
CA LYS A 667 39.40 2.86 12.60
C LYS A 667 40.53 2.61 11.61
N LYS A 668 40.72 3.53 10.65
CA LYS A 668 42.00 3.60 9.95
C LYS A 668 43.00 3.84 11.07
N ILE A 669 43.78 2.82 11.39
CA ILE A 669 45.01 2.98 12.15
C ILE A 669 45.89 3.83 11.24
N ASN A 670 45.77 5.16 11.37
CA ASN A 670 46.79 6.06 10.90
C ASN A 670 47.94 5.88 11.89
N GLY A 671 48.84 4.96 11.58
CA GLY A 671 50.17 4.96 12.14
C GLY A 671 50.86 6.22 11.64
N ASN A 672 50.97 7.23 12.52
CA ASN A 672 52.08 8.18 12.51
C ASN A 672 52.14 8.95 13.84
N GLY A 673 53.15 8.62 14.65
CA GLY A 673 53.98 9.59 15.36
C GLY A 673 53.51 10.21 16.67
N ASN A 674 54.11 9.72 17.76
CA ASN A 674 54.58 10.44 18.96
C ASN A 674 53.57 11.11 19.93
N GLY A 675 53.54 10.59 21.16
CA GLY A 675 53.04 11.31 22.33
C GLY A 675 52.94 10.43 23.58
N SER A 676 53.91 10.57 24.48
CA SER A 676 54.08 9.88 25.77
C SER A 676 52.92 10.11 26.75
N GLY A 677 52.58 9.10 27.56
CA GLY A 677 51.69 9.28 28.73
C GLY A 677 51.19 7.99 29.37
N ASN A 678 51.80 7.62 30.51
CA ASN A 678 51.50 6.48 31.39
C ASN A 678 50.04 6.39 31.87
N GLY A 679 49.55 5.15 32.06
CA GLY A 679 48.36 4.87 32.86
C GLY A 679 47.97 3.39 32.87
N ASN A 680 48.47 2.65 33.87
CA ASN A 680 48.14 1.25 34.16
C ASN A 680 46.64 1.00 34.34
N GLY A 681 46.14 -0.05 33.71
CA GLY A 681 44.83 -0.65 33.97
C GLY A 681 44.79 -2.05 33.37
N ILE A 682 45.10 -3.05 34.20
CA ILE A 682 45.01 -4.47 33.88
C ILE A 682 43.53 -4.83 33.83
N ASP A 683 43.05 -5.33 32.69
CA ASP A 683 41.89 -6.22 32.67
C ASP A 683 42.06 -7.29 31.57
N ASN A 684 42.17 -8.53 32.05
CA ASN A 684 42.23 -9.74 31.25
C ASN A 684 40.79 -10.17 30.91
N GLY A 685 40.42 -10.04 29.63
CA GLY A 685 39.18 -10.61 29.10
C GLY A 685 39.42 -11.02 27.64
N SER A 686 39.36 -12.32 27.38
CA SER A 686 39.76 -12.97 26.13
C SER A 686 39.08 -12.41 24.88
N ALA A 687 39.86 -11.74 24.03
CA ALA A 687 39.52 -11.50 22.64
C ALA A 687 39.68 -12.81 21.86
N HIS A 688 38.59 -13.56 21.66
CA HIS A 688 38.51 -14.47 20.53
C HIS A 688 38.28 -13.64 19.27
N GLY A 689 39.37 -13.51 18.49
CA GLY A 689 39.34 -12.93 17.18
C GLY A 689 38.60 -13.83 16.21
N ASP A 690 37.44 -13.39 15.73
CA ASP A 690 36.93 -13.82 14.44
C ASP A 690 37.47 -12.86 13.37
N SER A 691 38.67 -13.20 12.91
CA SER A 691 39.25 -12.70 11.68
C SER A 691 38.40 -13.08 10.47
N ASN A 692 38.17 -12.13 9.56
CA ASN A 692 37.77 -12.35 8.16
C ASN A 692 36.54 -13.23 7.92
N GLY A 693 35.36 -12.75 8.32
CA GLY A 693 34.12 -13.19 7.70
C GLY A 693 34.01 -12.63 6.29
N SER A 694 34.35 -13.43 5.28
CA SER A 694 33.78 -13.28 3.94
C SER A 694 32.29 -12.99 4.08
N ILE A 695 31.81 -11.84 3.59
CA ILE A 695 30.37 -11.57 3.53
C ILE A 695 29.82 -12.68 2.64
N THR A 696 29.16 -13.67 3.24
CA THR A 696 28.46 -14.70 2.49
C THR A 696 27.49 -13.97 1.57
N SER A 697 27.76 -13.97 0.27
CA SER A 697 27.04 -13.25 -0.79
C SER A 697 25.55 -13.64 -0.93
N ASN A 698 25.06 -14.52 -0.04
CA ASN A 698 23.71 -15.09 -0.07
C ASN A 698 22.84 -14.66 1.13
N ALA A 699 23.27 -13.71 1.97
CA ALA A 699 22.45 -13.20 3.06
C ALA A 699 21.40 -12.20 2.53
N ILE A 700 20.11 -12.46 2.82
CA ILE A 700 18.98 -11.59 2.46
C ILE A 700 18.64 -10.70 3.66
N ASP A 701 18.57 -9.38 3.43
CA ASP A 701 17.97 -8.40 4.33
C ASP A 701 16.56 -8.05 3.81
N TYR A 702 15.62 -7.75 4.70
CA TYR A 702 14.23 -7.39 4.37
C TYR A 702 14.01 -5.90 4.58
N VAL A 703 13.13 -5.30 3.78
CA VAL A 703 12.67 -3.92 3.94
C VAL A 703 11.14 -3.95 3.99
N ILE A 704 10.58 -3.72 5.18
CA ILE A 704 9.13 -3.63 5.35
C ILE A 704 8.75 -2.16 5.16
N VAL A 705 8.13 -1.83 4.03
CA VAL A 705 7.61 -0.50 3.74
C VAL A 705 6.14 -0.46 4.14
N THR A 706 5.85 0.22 5.24
CA THR A 706 4.51 0.41 5.78
C THR A 706 3.95 1.77 5.35
N VAL A 707 2.81 1.78 4.66
CA VAL A 707 2.14 3.02 4.25
C VAL A 707 0.79 3.18 4.95
N ILE A 708 0.69 4.21 5.80
CA ILE A 708 -0.52 4.63 6.50
C ILE A 708 -1.34 5.52 5.56
N GLY A 709 -2.63 5.20 5.36
CA GLY A 709 -3.50 5.91 4.41
C GLY A 709 -3.42 5.42 2.96
N GLY A 710 -2.78 4.26 2.73
CA GLY A 710 -2.87 3.52 1.47
C GLY A 710 -1.78 3.85 0.44
N ILE A 711 -1.59 2.93 -0.51
CA ILE A 711 -0.57 3.02 -1.57
C ILE A 711 -1.18 2.77 -2.96
N THR A 712 -0.69 3.47 -3.98
CA THR A 712 -1.09 3.26 -5.38
C THR A 712 -0.31 2.10 -6.02
N ARG A 713 -0.81 1.57 -7.14
CA ARG A 713 -0.10 0.52 -7.88
C ARG A 713 1.12 1.04 -8.64
N SER A 714 1.11 2.30 -9.04
CA SER A 714 2.29 3.01 -9.56
C SER A 714 3.39 3.10 -8.52
N GLU A 715 3.08 3.50 -7.28
CA GLU A 715 4.06 3.51 -6.19
C GLU A 715 4.62 2.12 -5.89
N ILE A 716 3.78 1.08 -5.88
CA ILE A 716 4.23 -0.32 -5.73
C ILE A 716 5.25 -0.68 -6.83
N SER A 717 4.99 -0.28 -8.07
CA SER A 717 5.87 -0.57 -9.20
C SER A 717 7.19 0.22 -9.12
N CYS A 718 7.15 1.48 -8.67
CA CYS A 718 8.35 2.27 -8.40
C CYS A 718 9.18 1.66 -7.26
N LEU A 719 8.55 1.14 -6.20
CA LEU A 719 9.25 0.42 -5.13
C LEU A 719 9.90 -0.87 -5.64
N LYS A 720 9.23 -1.60 -6.53
CA LYS A 720 9.78 -2.78 -7.20
C LYS A 720 11.00 -2.44 -8.07
N TYR A 721 10.93 -1.34 -8.81
CA TYR A 721 12.07 -0.79 -9.55
C TYR A 721 13.25 -0.48 -8.61
N ILE A 722 12.99 0.19 -7.48
CA ILE A 722 14.02 0.53 -6.48
C ILE A 722 14.64 -0.75 -5.91
N GLU A 723 13.84 -1.76 -5.55
CA GLU A 723 14.33 -3.06 -5.10
C GLU A 723 15.28 -3.70 -6.12
N GLN A 724 14.88 -3.76 -7.39
CA GLN A 724 15.71 -4.30 -8.47
C GLN A 724 17.01 -3.51 -8.63
N ARG A 725 16.94 -2.17 -8.58
CA ARG A 725 18.11 -1.28 -8.71
C ARG A 725 19.09 -1.46 -7.55
N ILE A 726 18.60 -1.60 -6.31
CA ILE A 726 19.45 -1.89 -5.15
C ILE A 726 20.20 -3.22 -5.35
N ASN A 727 19.51 -4.21 -5.90
CA ASN A 727 20.00 -5.57 -6.07
C ASN A 727 20.93 -5.76 -7.29
N GLN A 728 21.12 -4.76 -8.14
CA GLN A 728 22.12 -4.80 -9.23
C GLN A 728 23.57 -4.85 -8.68
N ASP A 729 23.82 -4.27 -7.50
CA ASP A 729 25.14 -4.31 -6.87
C ASP A 729 25.39 -5.66 -6.18
N LYS A 730 26.07 -6.57 -6.91
CA LYS A 730 26.42 -7.92 -6.45
C LYS A 730 27.31 -7.94 -5.18
N ASN A 731 27.90 -6.82 -4.79
CA ASN A 731 28.74 -6.74 -3.59
C ASN A 731 27.95 -6.42 -2.31
N LYS A 732 26.65 -6.09 -2.43
CA LYS A 732 25.75 -5.83 -1.30
C LYS A 732 24.89 -7.05 -1.00
N ARG A 733 24.35 -7.09 0.23
CA ARG A 733 23.33 -8.06 0.60
C ARG A 733 22.08 -7.81 -0.23
N LYS A 734 21.46 -8.88 -0.72
CA LYS A 734 20.17 -8.79 -1.43
C LYS A 734 19.12 -8.23 -0.49
N LYS A 735 18.33 -7.25 -0.96
CA LYS A 735 17.19 -6.70 -0.25
C LYS A 735 15.89 -7.22 -0.84
N VAL A 736 14.95 -7.60 0.01
CA VAL A 736 13.59 -8.00 -0.37
C VAL A 736 12.59 -7.03 0.23
N PHE A 737 11.77 -6.39 -0.61
CA PHE A 737 10.78 -5.42 -0.18
C PHE A 737 9.46 -6.13 0.15
N ILE A 738 8.89 -5.80 1.30
CA ILE A 738 7.57 -6.25 1.75
C ILE A 738 6.75 -4.98 1.98
N ILE A 739 5.66 -4.82 1.24
CA ILE A 739 4.77 -3.67 1.38
C ILE A 739 3.67 -4.06 2.35
N LEU A 740 3.50 -3.29 3.42
CA LEU A 740 2.39 -3.41 4.36
C LEU A 740 1.54 -2.14 4.27
N THR A 741 0.24 -2.26 4.04
CA THR A 741 -0.59 -1.05 3.87
C THR A 741 -2.00 -1.25 4.40
N SER A 742 -2.68 -0.14 4.66
CA SER A 742 -4.12 -0.14 4.97
C SER A 742 -4.96 -0.64 3.80
N GLY A 743 -4.50 -0.43 2.57
CA GLY A 743 -5.16 -0.83 1.34
C GLY A 743 -4.58 -0.14 0.12
N ILE A 744 -5.05 -0.56 -1.05
CA ILE A 744 -4.67 0.08 -2.32
C ILE A 744 -5.54 1.33 -2.53
N VAL A 745 -4.95 2.43 -2.96
CA VAL A 745 -5.67 3.67 -3.25
C VAL A 745 -5.48 4.08 -4.70
N ASN A 746 -6.44 4.85 -5.21
CA ASN A 746 -6.41 5.46 -6.52
C ASN A 746 -7.25 6.74 -6.50
N CYS A 747 -7.27 7.46 -7.62
CA CYS A 747 -8.02 8.70 -7.77
C CYS A 747 -9.53 8.52 -7.52
N THR A 748 -10.12 7.39 -7.92
CA THR A 748 -11.55 7.08 -7.67
C THR A 748 -11.84 6.99 -6.18
N ARG A 749 -11.08 6.18 -5.44
CA ARG A 749 -11.25 6.00 -3.98
C ARG A 749 -11.00 7.30 -3.21
N LEU A 750 -10.08 8.14 -3.67
CA LEU A 750 -9.84 9.46 -3.07
C LEU A 750 -11.07 10.37 -3.17
N LEU A 751 -11.68 10.45 -4.35
CA LEU A 751 -12.87 11.27 -4.55
C LEU A 751 -14.09 10.69 -3.81
N GLU A 752 -14.27 9.37 -3.81
CA GLU A 752 -15.36 8.72 -3.09
C GLU A 752 -15.32 8.94 -1.58
N VAL A 753 -14.13 8.98 -0.97
CA VAL A 753 -14.00 9.30 0.46
C VAL A 753 -14.36 10.74 0.78
N CYS A 754 -14.27 11.63 -0.21
CA CYS A 754 -14.62 13.03 -0.04
C CYS A 754 -16.10 13.31 -0.35
N ARG A 755 -16.81 12.37 -1.00
CA ARG A 755 -18.26 12.45 -1.23
C ARG A 755 -19.02 11.98 0.01
#